data_AF-A0A1V8PLS2-F1
#
_entry.id   AF-A0A1V8PLS2-F1
#
_cell.length_a   1.000
_cell.length_b   1.000
_cell.length_c   1.000
_cell.angle_alpha   90.00
_cell.angle_beta   90.00
_cell.angle_gamma   90.00
#
_symmetry.space_group_name_H-M   'P 1'
#
loop_
_entity.id
_entity.type
_entity.pdbx_description
1 polymer ?
#
loop_
_entity_poly.entity_id
_entity_poly.type
_entity_poly.pdbx_seq_one_letter_code
_entity_poly.pdbx_strand_id
1 'polypeptide(L)'
;MQALIAIIVALAVTVAVLWFFFAPRKAFRARVDNGVQEAVVEVKGGYSPAVIEAEAGLPLRLIFDRKEDGECSSHVVFSDFGVDLTLPPFRTTTLTIHPDRPGEYGFACGMNMLHGTLRVLPGKHHAAMQDEHSASEENPNNAESHVSMQSQQTAVDETSYESVDTSSDFSSVSAGSSDDSSASREMRALVTRLIVSAIVTIPVFASTMLMLYPMPNWAQFILMLPVMCYAALPIFRSGFAAIIHRSPEMNALVSLGTVFAFAYSCVVTFVPQILPENAREPYFEAVGVVITLMLVGQLLEARARVGTGESMRALAKLQPKTARVVRDEIEEEIPVDQVLVGDIIAIRPGEQLPVDGTVISGSSSVDESMITGESMPVLKQAGGNVTGATINGTGSLRYRATKVGKDTVLAQIIGLVQSAQSSKAPVQRLADKISGIFVPIVVLIAVWSCALWFAFGPEPRVVHALVAAVSVLLIACPCALGLATPLSVTVSTGRAAQMGVLIRSAEALETCGKINAVVLDKTGTITAGKPSLTDVLPLGKWREIPDDLLAITASAERDSEHPLAAAIVAGAQEKHLTLGEATQFRAISGQGVTAHVASHSIAVGNTDLIDDLDVAMPSVGNEDLDDIIETMERLSAEGKTPMLAAVDGELAGIVAVADTVKPDSQQAIAALKSHGVNVVMLTGDNETTAHAVANQVGVSNVIAGVRPENKADEIAKLQAQGYTVAMVGDGINDAPALARANVGFAIGTGTDVAIQSADVTLMNGSLMGLVHALDLTHATMRNIAQNLGFALGYNSIGISIAAGVLYPFTGMMLNPMIAGAAMAFSSLCVVTNASRLRLFDPDKAVRAANRTYQVRQPNPNDNNHNNHSQKGFIMGLFSDHKAKKEGMHEGMEGMGGAHSCCGHTAGADQSVLAKDPVCGMSVDPAAAAATREYNGTTYYFCNPGCAAKFEQNPTQYLA
;
A
#
# COMPACT_ATOMS: atom_id res chain seq x y z
N MET A 1 53.44 0.80 28.20
CA MET A 1 53.03 2.22 28.10
C MET A 1 52.28 2.52 26.81
N GLN A 2 52.85 2.22 25.62
CA GLN A 2 52.17 2.41 24.32
C GLN A 2 50.82 1.70 24.19
N ALA A 3 50.69 0.46 24.66
CA ALA A 3 49.41 -0.27 24.68
C ALA A 3 48.34 0.40 25.56
N LEU A 4 48.72 0.92 26.73
CA LEU A 4 47.81 1.64 27.64
C LEU A 4 47.33 2.94 27.00
N ILE A 5 48.23 3.67 26.33
CA ILE A 5 47.89 4.90 25.59
C ILE A 5 46.89 4.59 24.47
N ALA A 6 47.12 3.52 23.71
CA ALA A 6 46.21 3.13 22.62
C ALA A 6 44.80 2.79 23.13
N ILE A 7 44.68 2.09 24.26
CA ILE A 7 43.37 1.77 24.87
C ILE A 7 42.66 3.04 25.39
N ILE A 8 43.40 3.96 26.04
CA ILE A 8 42.83 5.23 26.51
C ILE A 8 42.35 6.09 25.35
N VAL A 9 43.13 6.17 24.27
CA VAL A 9 42.75 6.88 23.04
C VAL A 9 41.50 6.24 22.43
N ALA A 10 41.43 4.91 22.35
CA ALA A 10 40.26 4.20 21.84
C ALA A 10 38.99 4.48 22.66
N LEU A 11 39.10 4.53 24.00
CA LEU A 11 37.99 4.90 24.88
C LEU A 11 37.54 6.35 24.65
N ALA A 12 38.47 7.30 24.53
CA ALA A 12 38.16 8.70 24.25
C ALA A 12 37.48 8.87 22.88
N VAL A 13 37.99 8.18 21.85
CA VAL A 13 37.38 8.17 20.51
C VAL A 13 36.01 7.51 20.54
N THR A 14 35.82 6.44 21.31
CA THR A 14 34.50 5.79 21.50
C THR A 14 33.47 6.77 22.06
N VAL A 15 33.82 7.51 23.11
CA VAL A 15 32.94 8.55 23.68
C VAL A 15 32.64 9.64 22.66
N ALA A 16 33.64 10.10 21.90
CA ALA A 16 33.46 11.11 20.86
C ALA A 16 32.55 10.63 19.73
N VAL A 17 32.69 9.38 19.28
CA VAL A 17 31.86 8.76 18.23
C VAL A 17 30.42 8.61 18.71
N LEU A 18 30.21 8.09 19.93
CA LEU A 18 28.87 7.97 20.51
C LEU A 18 28.20 9.33 20.70
N TRP A 19 28.94 10.33 21.17
CA TRP A 19 28.44 11.70 21.27
C TRP A 19 28.12 12.28 19.89
N PHE A 20 28.98 12.07 18.90
CA PHE A 20 28.77 12.60 17.56
C PHE A 20 27.49 12.06 16.90
N PHE A 21 27.24 10.75 16.98
CA PHE A 21 26.07 10.12 16.37
C PHE A 21 24.77 10.27 17.18
N PHE A 22 24.85 10.22 18.51
CA PHE A 22 23.65 10.15 19.37
C PHE A 22 23.34 11.45 20.15
N ALA A 23 24.18 12.49 20.08
CA ALA A 23 23.86 13.76 20.74
C ALA A 23 22.63 14.43 20.08
N PRO A 24 21.71 14.99 20.89
CA PRO A 24 20.49 15.63 20.40
C PRO A 24 20.82 16.80 19.46
N ARG A 25 20.15 16.85 18.31
CA ARG A 25 20.29 17.92 17.32
C ARG A 25 19.54 19.17 17.79
N LYS A 26 20.04 20.36 17.43
CA LYS A 26 19.30 21.61 17.65
C LYS A 26 18.08 21.62 16.73
N ALA A 27 16.89 21.53 17.30
CA ALA A 27 15.64 21.63 16.55
C ALA A 27 15.26 23.09 16.33
N PHE A 28 14.76 23.38 15.13
CA PHE A 28 14.17 24.67 14.80
C PHE A 28 12.66 24.60 15.04
N ARG A 29 12.15 25.41 15.97
CA ARG A 29 10.71 25.47 16.24
C ARG A 29 10.01 26.32 15.18
N ALA A 30 9.01 25.74 14.53
CA ALA A 30 8.16 26.43 13.55
C ALA A 30 7.52 27.66 14.21
N ARG A 31 7.49 28.78 13.49
CA ARG A 31 6.87 30.02 13.97
C ARG A 31 5.37 29.92 13.75
N VAL A 32 4.57 30.23 14.75
CA VAL A 32 3.11 30.27 14.61
C VAL A 32 2.70 31.67 14.20
N ASP A 33 2.02 31.80 13.06
CA ASP A 33 1.44 33.04 12.57
C ASP A 33 0.00 32.78 12.09
N ASN A 34 -0.98 33.55 12.59
CA ASN A 34 -2.41 33.42 12.26
C ASN A 34 -2.99 31.98 12.32
N GLY A 35 -2.59 31.18 13.32
CA GLY A 35 -3.06 29.80 13.47
C GLY A 35 -2.42 28.78 12.52
N VAL A 36 -1.44 29.20 11.72
CA VAL A 36 -0.63 28.34 10.85
C VAL A 36 0.82 28.35 11.35
N GLN A 37 1.42 27.17 11.47
CA GLN A 37 2.82 27.04 11.83
C GLN A 37 3.67 27.10 10.56
N GLU A 38 4.79 27.79 10.58
CA GLU A 38 5.63 27.98 9.41
C GLU A 38 7.10 27.69 9.69
N ALA A 39 7.72 26.92 8.80
CA ALA A 39 9.16 26.67 8.82
C ALA A 39 9.74 26.75 7.40
N VAL A 40 10.84 27.51 7.26
CA VAL A 40 11.59 27.60 6.00
C VAL A 40 12.76 26.62 6.07
N VAL A 41 12.89 25.78 5.04
CA VAL A 41 13.92 24.75 4.89
C VAL A 41 14.75 25.07 3.65
N GLU A 42 15.98 25.51 3.86
CA GLU A 42 16.95 25.68 2.79
C GLU A 42 17.47 24.31 2.36
N VAL A 43 17.47 24.05 1.05
CA VAL A 43 17.95 22.80 0.43
C VAL A 43 19.23 23.08 -0.35
N LYS A 44 20.37 22.71 0.25
CA LYS A 44 21.71 22.88 -0.32
C LYS A 44 22.66 21.83 0.26
N GLY A 45 22.86 20.72 -0.45
CA GLY A 45 23.62 19.57 0.02
C GLY A 45 22.99 18.84 1.21
N GLY A 46 21.77 19.24 1.61
CA GLY A 46 21.06 18.82 2.83
C GLY A 46 19.93 19.78 3.17
N TYR A 47 19.11 19.41 4.15
CA TYR A 47 18.03 20.26 4.68
C TYR A 47 18.55 21.08 5.86
N SER A 48 18.33 22.40 5.82
CA SER A 48 18.66 23.32 6.90
C SER A 48 17.48 24.23 7.20
N PRO A 49 16.82 24.10 8.37
CA PRO A 49 17.13 23.19 9.47
C PRO A 49 16.79 21.73 9.14
N ALA A 50 17.60 20.79 9.64
CA ALA A 50 17.38 19.35 9.47
C ALA A 50 16.36 18.77 10.45
N VAL A 51 16.07 19.47 11.55
CA VAL A 51 15.05 19.05 12.53
C VAL A 51 14.11 20.23 12.77
N ILE A 52 12.83 20.01 12.53
CA ILE A 52 11.76 21.00 12.64
C ILE A 52 10.84 20.56 13.77
N GLU A 53 10.48 21.46 14.67
CA GLU A 53 9.50 21.22 15.72
C GLU A 53 8.19 21.94 15.40
N ALA A 54 7.08 21.22 15.43
CA ALA A 54 5.73 21.76 15.26
C ALA A 54 4.80 21.21 16.35
N GLU A 55 3.65 21.83 16.55
CA GLU A 55 2.62 21.40 17.51
C GLU A 55 1.52 20.59 16.80
N ALA A 56 0.99 19.57 17.47
CA ALA A 56 -0.13 18.79 16.94
C ALA A 56 -1.43 19.63 16.87
N GLY A 57 -2.24 19.42 15.83
CA GLY A 57 -3.56 20.03 15.67
C GLY A 57 -3.59 21.41 15.00
N LEU A 58 -2.43 21.95 14.57
CA LEU A 58 -2.36 23.18 13.78
C LEU A 58 -1.74 22.89 12.40
N PRO A 59 -2.27 23.47 11.30
CA PRO A 59 -1.67 23.35 9.97
C PRO A 59 -0.22 23.84 9.98
N LEU A 60 0.66 23.09 9.31
CA LEU A 60 2.09 23.37 9.19
C LEU A 60 2.44 23.62 7.73
N ARG A 61 2.96 24.81 7.45
CA ARG A 61 3.49 25.26 6.16
C ARG A 61 5.01 25.13 6.15
N LEU A 62 5.52 24.20 5.37
CA LEU A 62 6.93 23.99 5.12
C LEU A 62 7.33 24.63 3.79
N ILE A 63 8.19 25.64 3.85
CA ILE A 63 8.70 26.34 2.68
C ILE A 63 10.08 25.79 2.34
N PHE A 64 10.18 25.00 1.28
CA PHE A 64 11.45 24.48 0.78
C PHE A 64 12.08 25.47 -0.19
N ASP A 65 13.20 26.08 0.18
CA ASP A 65 14.00 26.97 -0.66
C ASP A 65 15.19 26.21 -1.26
N ARG A 66 15.06 25.73 -2.50
CA ARG A 66 16.09 24.91 -3.15
C ARG A 66 17.13 25.79 -3.84
N LYS A 67 18.37 25.78 -3.36
CA LYS A 67 19.48 26.60 -3.88
C LYS A 67 20.53 25.83 -4.67
N GLU A 68 20.14 24.68 -5.21
CA GLU A 68 21.01 23.80 -6.00
C GLU A 68 20.25 23.15 -7.16
N ASP A 69 21.00 22.60 -8.11
CA ASP A 69 20.52 21.92 -9.30
C ASP A 69 20.68 20.40 -9.25
N GLY A 70 21.23 19.85 -8.16
CA GLY A 70 21.49 18.42 -8.01
C GLY A 70 20.21 17.58 -7.98
N GLU A 71 20.13 16.54 -8.82
CA GLU A 71 18.97 15.65 -8.93
C GLU A 71 18.58 14.98 -7.60
N CYS A 72 19.54 14.82 -6.67
CA CYS A 72 19.25 14.32 -5.33
C CYS A 72 18.23 15.17 -4.57
N SER A 73 18.12 16.47 -4.81
CA SER A 73 17.18 17.36 -4.09
C SER A 73 15.97 17.77 -4.92
N SER A 74 15.75 17.13 -6.08
CA SER A 74 14.63 17.47 -6.98
C SER A 74 13.27 17.11 -6.41
N HIS A 75 13.21 16.30 -5.35
CA HIS A 75 11.99 15.91 -4.65
C HIS A 75 12.18 15.96 -3.14
N VAL A 76 11.09 16.19 -2.41
CA VAL A 76 10.97 15.92 -0.98
C VAL A 76 9.80 14.96 -0.74
N VAL A 77 10.07 13.92 0.03
CA VAL A 77 9.15 12.84 0.34
C VAL A 77 8.89 12.81 1.85
N PHE A 78 7.63 13.00 2.25
CA PHE A 78 7.15 12.73 3.60
C PHE A 78 6.28 11.47 3.56
N SER A 79 6.90 10.31 3.76
CA SER A 79 6.21 9.02 3.64
C SER A 79 5.04 8.89 4.62
N ASP A 80 5.19 9.40 5.85
CA ASP A 80 4.15 9.33 6.87
C ASP A 80 2.92 10.20 6.57
N PHE A 81 3.08 11.19 5.68
CA PHE A 81 2.01 12.08 5.22
C PHE A 81 1.59 11.81 3.77
N GLY A 82 2.14 10.75 3.14
CA GLY A 82 1.85 10.42 1.74
C GLY A 82 2.28 11.49 0.73
N VAL A 83 3.23 12.36 1.07
CA VAL A 83 3.67 13.47 0.21
C VAL A 83 4.91 13.07 -0.58
N ASP A 84 4.87 13.26 -1.89
CA ASP A 84 6.04 13.32 -2.79
C ASP A 84 5.92 14.60 -3.62
N LEU A 85 6.79 15.57 -3.35
CA LEU A 85 6.70 16.91 -3.92
C LEU A 85 7.97 17.25 -4.69
N THR A 86 7.79 17.68 -5.95
CA THR A 86 8.90 18.21 -6.77
C THR A 86 9.37 19.56 -6.23
N LEU A 87 10.69 19.70 -6.09
CA LEU A 87 11.37 20.93 -5.72
C LEU A 87 12.16 21.42 -6.95
N PRO A 88 11.65 22.39 -7.73
CA PRO A 88 12.37 22.89 -8.90
C PRO A 88 13.69 23.58 -8.49
N PRO A 89 14.74 23.51 -9.33
CA PRO A 89 16.05 24.10 -8.99
C PRO A 89 15.95 25.62 -8.89
N PHE A 90 16.63 26.21 -7.90
CA PHE A 90 16.63 27.66 -7.62
C PHE A 90 15.24 28.25 -7.45
N ARG A 91 14.30 27.46 -6.90
CA ARG A 91 12.93 27.89 -6.60
C ARG A 91 12.51 27.50 -5.20
N THR A 92 11.50 28.20 -4.72
CA THR A 92 10.82 27.93 -3.47
C THR A 92 9.54 27.14 -3.73
N THR A 93 9.30 26.10 -2.96
CA THR A 93 8.10 25.27 -3.02
C THR A 93 7.49 25.15 -1.64
N THR A 94 6.18 25.36 -1.53
CA THR A 94 5.46 25.33 -0.26
C THR A 94 4.68 24.03 -0.13
N LEU A 95 4.84 23.36 0.99
CA LEU A 95 4.10 22.16 1.39
C LEU A 95 3.26 22.48 2.63
N THR A 96 1.96 22.21 2.58
CA THR A 96 1.08 22.32 3.75
C THR A 96 0.69 20.93 4.22
N ILE A 97 0.92 20.64 5.50
CA ILE A 97 0.57 19.37 6.14
C ILE A 97 -0.18 19.61 7.45
N HIS A 98 -1.04 18.68 7.83
CA HIS A 98 -1.83 18.71 9.06
C HIS A 98 -1.34 17.61 10.02
N PRO A 99 -0.41 17.95 10.93
CA PRO A 99 0.08 16.98 11.91
C PRO A 99 -0.90 16.85 13.08
N ASP A 100 -1.75 15.83 13.07
CA ASP A 100 -2.76 15.62 14.13
C ASP A 100 -2.25 14.79 15.31
N ARG A 101 -1.16 14.03 15.12
CA ARG A 101 -0.61 13.13 16.15
C ARG A 101 0.79 13.59 16.57
N PRO A 102 1.09 13.60 17.88
CA PRO A 102 2.44 13.83 18.35
C PRO A 102 3.34 12.64 17.97
N GLY A 103 4.55 12.93 17.50
CA GLY A 103 5.47 11.92 16.98
C GLY A 103 6.67 12.52 16.26
N GLU A 104 7.61 11.67 15.85
CA GLU A 104 8.70 12.04 14.96
C GLU A 104 8.45 11.48 13.57
N TYR A 105 8.42 12.36 12.58
CA TYR A 105 8.13 12.07 11.19
C TYR A 105 9.36 12.37 10.35
N GLY A 106 9.85 11.36 9.62
CA GLY A 106 11.01 11.52 8.77
C GLY A 106 10.62 12.09 7.40
N PHE A 107 11.40 13.02 6.88
CA PHE A 107 11.32 13.39 5.47
C PHE A 107 12.68 13.25 4.81
N ALA A 108 12.68 12.92 3.53
CA ALA A 108 13.91 12.73 2.78
C ALA A 108 13.75 13.24 1.36
N CYS A 109 14.84 13.37 0.64
CA CYS A 109 14.74 13.62 -0.79
C CYS A 109 14.30 12.35 -1.55
N GLY A 110 13.87 12.49 -2.81
CA GLY A 110 13.38 11.36 -3.63
C GLY A 110 14.37 10.20 -3.75
N MET A 111 15.67 10.49 -3.74
CA MET A 111 16.73 9.47 -3.75
C MET A 111 17.23 9.06 -2.35
N ASN A 112 16.55 9.51 -1.29
CA ASN A 112 16.82 9.16 0.10
C ASN A 112 18.24 9.48 0.58
N MET A 113 18.87 10.50 0.00
CA MET A 113 20.23 10.94 0.32
C MET A 113 20.25 12.09 1.35
N LEU A 114 19.26 12.98 1.29
CA LEU A 114 19.09 14.09 2.22
C LEU A 114 17.98 13.74 3.18
N HIS A 115 18.17 13.98 4.48
CA HIS A 115 17.18 13.65 5.52
C HIS A 115 16.89 14.83 6.43
N GLY A 116 15.61 15.00 6.73
CA GLY A 116 15.12 15.88 7.78
C GLY A 116 14.14 15.14 8.68
N THR A 117 13.86 15.74 9.84
CA THR A 117 12.93 15.18 10.82
C THR A 117 11.96 16.27 11.26
N LEU A 118 10.67 16.00 11.16
CA LEU A 118 9.62 16.81 11.74
C LEU A 118 9.20 16.18 13.07
N ARG A 119 9.46 16.87 14.17
CA ARG A 119 9.04 16.47 15.51
C ARG A 119 7.77 17.22 15.88
N VAL A 120 6.65 16.50 15.93
CA VAL A 120 5.37 17.04 16.34
C VAL A 120 5.21 16.84 17.84
N LEU A 121 5.18 17.95 18.57
CA LEU A 121 5.00 18.01 20.00
C LEU A 121 3.49 17.99 20.33
N PRO A 122 3.08 17.39 21.46
CA PRO A 122 1.72 17.56 21.96
C PRO A 122 1.49 19.05 22.24
N GLY A 123 0.54 19.67 21.51
CA GLY A 123 0.30 21.11 21.56
C GLY A 123 -0.17 21.58 22.94
N LYS A 124 0.16 22.82 23.32
CA LYS A 124 -0.35 23.42 24.58
C LYS A 124 -1.87 23.61 24.58
N HIS A 125 -2.49 23.65 23.39
CA HIS A 125 -3.93 23.74 23.21
C HIS A 125 -4.68 22.40 23.37
N HIS A 126 -3.98 21.26 23.39
CA HIS A 126 -4.63 19.97 23.66
C HIS A 126 -5.17 19.85 25.10
N ALA A 127 -4.67 20.65 26.04
CA ALA A 127 -5.19 20.70 27.41
C ALA A 127 -6.38 21.68 27.57
N ALA A 128 -6.59 22.60 26.62
CA ALA A 128 -7.68 23.59 26.67
C ALA A 128 -8.85 23.26 25.73
N MET A 129 -8.63 22.45 24.69
CA MET A 129 -9.67 22.03 23.73
C MET A 129 -10.63 20.96 24.26
N GLN A 130 -10.46 20.46 25.49
CA GLN A 130 -11.49 19.61 26.11
C GLN A 130 -12.67 20.42 26.70
N ASP A 131 -12.54 21.75 26.83
CA ASP A 131 -13.57 22.57 27.51
C ASP A 131 -14.36 23.55 26.61
N GLU A 132 -14.02 23.75 25.32
CA GLU A 132 -14.66 24.80 24.49
C GLU A 132 -15.38 24.34 23.22
N HIS A 133 -15.46 23.04 22.90
CA HIS A 133 -16.29 22.53 21.79
C HIS A 133 -17.61 21.91 22.27
N SER A 134 -18.39 22.71 23.00
CA SER A 134 -19.77 22.38 23.35
C SER A 134 -20.71 23.59 23.26
N ALA A 135 -20.63 24.39 22.18
CA ALA A 135 -21.72 25.28 21.76
C ALA A 135 -21.43 25.98 20.41
N SER A 136 -21.89 25.42 19.29
CA SER A 136 -22.49 26.17 18.16
C SER A 136 -22.97 25.23 17.06
N GLU A 137 -24.12 25.59 16.50
CA GLU A 137 -25.06 24.80 15.70
C GLU A 137 -24.60 24.33 14.30
N GLU A 138 -25.35 23.34 13.81
CA GLU A 138 -25.29 22.66 12.52
C GLU A 138 -25.31 23.60 11.30
N ASN A 139 -24.46 23.28 10.31
CA ASN A 139 -24.82 23.40 8.90
C ASN A 139 -23.96 22.41 8.06
N PRO A 140 -24.55 21.56 7.20
CA PRO A 140 -23.81 20.56 6.44
C PRO A 140 -23.40 21.11 5.08
N ASN A 141 -22.10 21.19 4.79
CA ASN A 141 -21.51 20.94 3.46
C ASN A 141 -20.00 21.18 3.45
N ASN A 142 -19.30 20.26 2.78
CA ASN A 142 -17.91 20.26 2.32
C ASN A 142 -16.80 19.94 3.33
N ALA A 143 -16.26 18.72 3.23
CA ALA A 143 -14.88 18.40 3.56
C ALA A 143 -14.33 17.33 2.60
N GLU A 144 -14.14 17.73 1.34
CA GLU A 144 -13.11 17.13 0.48
C GLU A 144 -11.75 17.72 0.90
N SER A 145 -10.76 16.88 1.16
CA SER A 145 -9.37 17.28 1.36
C SER A 145 -8.76 17.77 0.04
N HIS A 146 -8.96 19.05 -0.27
CA HIS A 146 -8.33 19.74 -1.40
C HIS A 146 -6.90 20.16 -1.03
N VAL A 147 -5.92 19.57 -1.71
CA VAL A 147 -4.55 20.12 -1.79
C VAL A 147 -4.61 21.34 -2.70
N SER A 148 -4.55 22.54 -2.12
CA SER A 148 -4.46 23.78 -2.90
C SER A 148 -3.02 24.01 -3.38
N MET A 149 -2.80 23.79 -4.68
CA MET A 149 -1.58 24.20 -5.37
C MET A 149 -1.73 25.67 -5.80
N GLN A 150 -1.14 26.60 -5.04
CA GLN A 150 -1.07 28.01 -5.43
C GLN A 150 0.39 28.44 -5.60
N SER A 151 0.83 28.62 -6.85
CA SER A 151 2.07 29.33 -7.18
C SER A 151 1.78 30.83 -7.30
N GLN A 152 2.17 31.64 -6.33
CA GLN A 152 2.15 33.10 -6.46
C GLN A 152 3.50 33.59 -7.00
N GLN A 153 3.50 34.13 -8.23
CA GLN A 153 4.60 34.92 -8.78
C GLN A 153 4.50 36.34 -8.21
N THR A 154 5.54 36.81 -7.52
CA THR A 154 5.69 38.22 -7.15
C THR A 154 6.44 38.94 -8.27
N ALA A 155 5.78 39.93 -8.87
CA ALA A 155 6.32 40.79 -9.92
C ALA A 155 7.33 41.80 -9.37
N VAL A 156 8.41 42.04 -10.11
CA VAL A 156 9.31 43.20 -9.93
C VAL A 156 9.52 43.86 -11.30
N ASP A 157 9.50 45.18 -11.27
CA ASP A 157 9.33 46.18 -12.34
C ASP A 157 10.16 46.03 -13.64
N GLU A 158 9.53 46.54 -14.70
CA GLU A 158 9.99 46.68 -16.08
C GLU A 158 11.21 47.61 -16.25
N THR A 159 12.07 47.28 -17.22
CA THR A 159 12.53 48.25 -18.23
C THR A 159 13.07 47.52 -19.47
N SER A 160 12.24 47.52 -20.53
CA SER A 160 12.56 47.66 -21.96
C SER A 160 13.94 47.25 -22.49
N TYR A 161 13.98 46.33 -23.46
CA TYR A 161 14.63 46.51 -24.79
C TYR A 161 14.09 45.49 -25.83
N GLU A 162 14.23 45.91 -27.08
CA GLU A 162 13.59 45.50 -28.35
C GLU A 162 13.52 44.02 -28.75
N SER A 163 12.47 43.75 -29.54
CA SER A 163 12.13 42.55 -30.29
C SER A 163 13.15 42.12 -31.34
N VAL A 164 13.44 40.81 -31.41
CA VAL A 164 13.81 40.10 -32.63
C VAL A 164 13.14 38.72 -32.64
N ASP A 165 12.40 38.45 -33.71
CA ASP A 165 11.78 37.16 -34.05
C ASP A 165 12.82 36.04 -34.16
N THR A 166 12.57 34.90 -33.51
CA THR A 166 12.76 33.56 -34.12
C THR A 166 12.13 32.47 -33.25
N SER A 167 11.16 31.77 -33.84
CA SER A 167 10.74 30.40 -33.56
C SER A 167 11.41 29.69 -32.38
N SER A 168 10.66 29.49 -31.28
CA SER A 168 11.00 28.50 -30.26
C SER A 168 9.79 27.64 -29.96
N ASP A 169 9.93 26.37 -30.31
CA ASP A 169 9.03 25.25 -30.06
C ASP A 169 8.41 25.28 -28.67
N PHE A 170 7.08 25.41 -28.62
CA PHE A 170 6.29 24.98 -27.47
C PHE A 170 6.17 23.45 -27.52
N SER A 171 7.21 22.76 -27.04
CA SER A 171 7.14 21.32 -26.80
C SER A 171 6.49 21.07 -25.45
N SER A 172 5.26 20.57 -25.52
CA SER A 172 4.54 20.01 -24.38
C SER A 172 5.34 18.86 -23.76
N VAL A 173 5.47 18.94 -22.45
CA VAL A 173 6.20 18.01 -21.60
C VAL A 173 5.57 16.62 -21.69
N SER A 174 6.23 15.71 -22.40
CA SER A 174 5.98 14.27 -22.32
C SER A 174 6.72 13.72 -21.08
N ALA A 175 5.96 13.47 -20.01
CA ALA A 175 6.46 12.99 -18.73
C ALA A 175 7.14 11.59 -18.77
N GLY A 176 7.22 10.94 -19.93
CA GLY A 176 7.93 9.66 -20.11
C GLY A 176 9.32 9.77 -20.76
N SER A 177 9.71 10.92 -21.32
CA SER A 177 10.99 11.06 -22.05
C SER A 177 12.13 11.66 -21.21
N SER A 178 11.80 12.36 -20.11
CA SER A 178 12.79 12.97 -19.21
C SER A 178 13.57 11.93 -18.41
N ASP A 179 12.89 10.93 -17.85
CA ASP A 179 13.49 9.91 -16.96
C ASP A 179 14.46 8.97 -17.68
N ASP A 180 14.16 8.61 -18.93
CA ASP A 180 15.03 7.70 -19.71
C ASP A 180 16.33 8.41 -20.14
N SER A 181 16.27 9.74 -20.29
CA SER A 181 17.42 10.57 -20.62
C SER A 181 18.36 10.81 -19.44
N SER A 182 17.84 10.91 -18.21
CA SER A 182 18.62 11.15 -16.99
C SER A 182 19.35 9.87 -16.53
N ALA A 183 18.64 8.75 -16.41
CA ALA A 183 19.23 7.46 -16.00
C ALA A 183 20.32 6.99 -16.96
N SER A 184 20.13 7.23 -18.27
CA SER A 184 21.13 6.93 -19.29
C SER A 184 22.38 7.84 -19.17
N ARG A 185 22.21 9.11 -18.79
CA ARG A 185 23.33 10.04 -18.55
C ARG A 185 24.10 9.66 -17.30
N GLU A 186 23.42 9.32 -16.22
CA GLU A 186 24.04 8.89 -14.96
C GLU A 186 24.88 7.62 -15.17
N MET A 187 24.31 6.62 -15.86
CA MET A 187 25.02 5.38 -16.18
C MET A 187 26.25 5.63 -17.06
N ARG A 188 26.15 6.51 -18.07
CA ARG A 188 27.31 6.93 -18.87
C ARG A 188 28.37 7.61 -18.03
N ALA A 189 27.98 8.51 -17.12
CA ALA A 189 28.92 9.19 -16.24
C ALA A 189 29.66 8.22 -15.29
N LEU A 190 28.95 7.24 -14.73
CA LEU A 190 29.55 6.17 -13.90
C LEU A 190 30.51 5.30 -14.73
N VAL A 191 30.14 4.92 -15.95
CA VAL A 191 31.01 4.15 -16.85
C VAL A 191 32.27 4.94 -17.20
N THR A 192 32.15 6.23 -17.55
CA THR A 192 33.31 7.06 -17.86
C THR A 192 34.25 7.19 -16.65
N ARG A 193 33.70 7.43 -15.45
CA ARG A 193 34.49 7.50 -14.21
C ARG A 193 35.17 6.18 -13.90
N LEU A 194 34.47 5.05 -14.07
CA LEU A 194 35.03 3.71 -13.88
C LEU A 194 36.17 3.43 -14.85
N ILE A 195 36.00 3.76 -16.14
CA ILE A 195 37.05 3.59 -17.16
C ILE A 195 38.29 4.42 -16.79
N VAL A 196 38.11 5.69 -16.43
CA VAL A 196 39.22 6.55 -15.99
C VAL A 196 39.90 5.96 -14.75
N SER A 197 39.13 5.55 -13.74
CA SER A 197 39.65 4.95 -12.52
C SER A 197 40.42 3.66 -12.79
N ALA A 198 39.90 2.77 -13.63
CA ALA A 198 40.50 1.49 -13.96
C ALA A 198 41.80 1.65 -14.77
N ILE A 199 41.80 2.49 -15.81
CA ILE A 199 42.99 2.76 -16.64
C ILE A 199 44.15 3.27 -15.79
N VAL A 200 43.84 4.08 -14.79
CA VAL A 200 44.82 4.74 -13.93
C VAL A 200 45.27 3.84 -12.76
N THR A 201 44.34 3.07 -12.18
CA THR A 201 44.61 2.19 -11.03
C THR A 201 45.36 0.93 -11.44
N ILE A 202 45.05 0.34 -12.61
CA ILE A 202 45.66 -0.93 -13.07
C ILE A 202 47.19 -0.86 -13.16
N PRO A 203 47.81 0.19 -13.74
CA PRO A 203 49.26 0.34 -13.75
C PRO A 203 49.85 0.38 -12.35
N VAL A 204 49.29 1.20 -11.45
CA VAL A 204 49.76 1.33 -10.06
C VAL A 204 49.67 -0.01 -9.34
N PHE A 205 48.54 -0.70 -9.49
CA PHE A 205 48.30 -2.05 -8.95
C PHE A 205 49.29 -3.09 -9.50
N ALA A 206 49.54 -3.09 -10.80
CA ALA A 206 50.46 -4.02 -11.46
C ALA A 206 51.91 -3.83 -11.00
N SER A 207 52.32 -2.58 -10.72
CA SER A 207 53.66 -2.30 -10.22
C SER A 207 53.85 -2.72 -8.77
N THR A 208 52.94 -2.30 -7.90
CA THR A 208 53.10 -2.41 -6.45
C THR A 208 52.73 -3.79 -5.93
N MET A 209 51.62 -4.35 -6.42
CA MET A 209 51.08 -5.59 -5.88
C MET A 209 51.57 -6.82 -6.66
N LEU A 210 51.60 -6.75 -7.99
CA LEU A 210 52.08 -7.87 -8.84
C LEU A 210 53.60 -7.83 -9.08
N MET A 211 54.28 -6.78 -8.61
CA MET A 211 55.72 -6.56 -8.79
C MET A 211 56.21 -6.72 -10.25
N LEU A 212 55.35 -6.40 -11.23
CA LEU A 212 55.65 -6.59 -12.65
C LEU A 212 56.72 -5.60 -13.14
N TYR A 213 56.78 -4.42 -12.55
CA TYR A 213 57.79 -3.40 -12.83
C TYR A 213 57.95 -2.44 -11.65
N PRO A 214 59.16 -1.88 -11.42
CA PRO A 214 59.38 -0.91 -10.35
C PRO A 214 58.81 0.45 -10.72
N MET A 215 58.00 1.05 -9.84
CA MET A 215 57.41 2.37 -10.03
C MET A 215 57.64 3.25 -8.81
N PRO A 216 58.23 4.44 -8.97
CA PRO A 216 58.52 5.30 -7.83
C PRO A 216 57.24 5.91 -7.23
N ASN A 217 57.23 6.13 -5.92
CA ASN A 217 56.06 6.61 -5.17
C ASN A 217 55.47 7.92 -5.71
N TRP A 218 56.30 8.84 -6.22
CA TRP A 218 55.83 10.09 -6.82
C TRP A 218 55.05 9.87 -8.13
N ALA A 219 55.38 8.84 -8.90
CA ALA A 219 54.65 8.50 -10.12
C ALA A 219 53.29 7.88 -9.77
N GLN A 220 53.24 7.07 -8.69
CA GLN A 220 51.98 6.54 -8.17
C GLN A 220 51.06 7.68 -7.72
N PHE A 221 51.59 8.68 -7.02
CA PHE A 221 50.84 9.88 -6.63
C PHE A 221 50.23 10.60 -7.85
N ILE A 222 51.01 10.87 -8.90
CA ILE A 222 50.53 11.57 -10.09
C ILE A 222 49.41 10.80 -10.78
N LEU A 223 49.57 9.47 -10.92
CA LEU A 223 48.52 8.63 -11.47
C LEU A 223 47.28 8.64 -10.57
N MET A 224 47.41 8.60 -9.26
CA MET A 224 46.26 8.58 -8.36
C MET A 224 45.48 9.91 -8.27
N LEU A 225 46.01 11.03 -8.74
CA LEU A 225 45.32 12.34 -8.71
C LEU A 225 43.99 12.34 -9.50
N PRO A 226 43.92 11.88 -10.77
CA PRO A 226 42.65 11.70 -11.49
C PRO A 226 41.62 10.87 -10.73
N VAL A 227 42.04 9.81 -10.02
CA VAL A 227 41.11 8.96 -9.26
C VAL A 227 40.51 9.76 -8.09
N MET A 228 41.34 10.47 -7.33
CA MET A 228 40.89 11.27 -6.20
C MET A 228 40.05 12.50 -6.61
N CYS A 229 40.47 13.22 -7.65
CA CYS A 229 39.89 14.51 -8.01
C CYS A 229 38.68 14.40 -8.97
N TYR A 230 38.58 13.33 -9.76
CA TYR A 230 37.50 13.15 -10.73
C TYR A 230 36.62 11.93 -10.42
N ALA A 231 37.22 10.75 -10.29
CA ALA A 231 36.46 9.52 -10.11
C ALA A 231 35.75 9.45 -8.74
N ALA A 232 36.45 9.85 -7.67
CA ALA A 232 35.92 9.84 -6.30
C ALA A 232 35.15 11.10 -5.91
N LEU A 233 35.17 12.16 -6.72
CA LEU A 233 34.51 13.43 -6.40
C LEU A 233 33.02 13.29 -5.98
N PRO A 234 32.19 12.46 -6.63
CA PRO A 234 30.79 12.27 -6.23
C PRO A 234 30.67 11.59 -4.85
N ILE A 235 31.55 10.63 -4.59
CA ILE A 235 31.63 9.88 -3.32
C ILE A 235 32.04 10.85 -2.20
N PHE A 236 33.00 11.74 -2.47
CA PHE A 236 33.44 12.74 -1.50
C PHE A 236 32.38 13.78 -1.22
N ARG A 237 31.69 14.29 -2.25
CA ARG A 237 30.61 15.27 -2.04
C ARG A 237 29.50 14.72 -1.15
N SER A 238 29.01 13.52 -1.44
CA SER A 238 28.00 12.83 -0.62
C SER A 238 28.55 12.47 0.76
N GLY A 239 29.75 11.89 0.83
CA GLY A 239 30.36 11.46 2.09
C GLY A 239 30.65 12.59 3.07
N PHE A 240 31.19 13.72 2.60
CA PHE A 240 31.42 14.87 3.47
C PHE A 240 30.12 15.56 3.90
N ALA A 241 29.12 15.64 3.02
CA ALA A 241 27.79 16.11 3.40
C ALA A 241 27.20 15.22 4.51
N ALA A 242 27.31 13.90 4.37
CA ALA A 242 26.82 12.95 5.37
C ALA A 242 27.50 13.12 6.74
N ILE A 243 28.82 13.33 6.77
CA ILE A 243 29.57 13.62 7.99
C ILE A 243 29.05 14.92 8.63
N ILE A 244 28.91 16.00 7.85
CA ILE A 244 28.42 17.29 8.35
C ILE A 244 27.01 17.16 8.95
N HIS A 245 26.14 16.42 8.27
CA HIS A 245 24.75 16.19 8.70
C HIS A 245 24.62 15.08 9.75
N ARG A 246 25.74 14.51 10.24
CA ARG A 246 25.76 13.38 11.18
C ARG A 246 24.85 12.23 10.72
N SER A 247 24.75 12.01 9.41
CA SER A 247 24.05 10.86 8.86
C SER A 247 25.02 9.68 8.77
N PRO A 248 24.67 8.51 9.34
CA PRO A 248 25.46 7.30 9.21
C PRO A 248 25.36 6.75 7.78
N GLU A 249 26.18 7.27 6.86
CA GLU A 249 26.20 6.87 5.45
C GLU A 249 27.53 6.22 5.04
N MET A 250 27.45 5.26 4.13
CA MET A 250 28.57 4.52 3.54
C MET A 250 29.60 5.40 2.84
N ASN A 251 29.15 6.39 2.06
CA ASN A 251 30.04 7.32 1.35
C ASN A 251 30.94 8.09 2.33
N ALA A 252 30.48 8.35 3.56
CA ALA A 252 31.28 8.99 4.60
C ALA A 252 32.48 8.13 5.01
N LEU A 253 32.28 6.82 5.24
CA LEU A 253 33.35 5.91 5.67
C LEU A 253 34.43 5.78 4.59
N VAL A 254 34.01 5.56 3.34
CA VAL A 254 34.96 5.42 2.22
C VAL A 254 35.69 6.73 1.96
N SER A 255 34.99 7.87 1.99
CA SER A 255 35.61 9.19 1.84
C SER A 255 36.66 9.43 2.91
N LEU A 256 36.34 9.17 4.17
CA LEU A 256 37.28 9.33 5.27
C LEU A 256 38.50 8.40 5.10
N GLY A 257 38.25 7.11 4.86
CA GLY A 257 39.32 6.10 4.72
C GLY A 257 40.26 6.37 3.55
N THR A 258 39.72 6.68 2.38
CA THR A 258 40.51 6.93 1.16
C THR A 258 41.27 8.26 1.25
N VAL A 259 40.68 9.32 1.82
CA VAL A 259 41.38 10.60 2.04
C VAL A 259 42.51 10.44 3.05
N PHE A 260 42.29 9.75 4.17
CA PHE A 260 43.36 9.50 5.15
C PHE A 260 44.47 8.61 4.59
N ALA A 261 44.14 7.54 3.89
CA ALA A 261 45.12 6.65 3.26
C ALA A 261 45.92 7.36 2.16
N PHE A 262 45.27 8.23 1.37
CA PHE A 262 45.95 9.05 0.38
C PHE A 262 46.88 10.08 1.05
N ALA A 263 46.42 10.77 2.09
CA ALA A 263 47.22 11.72 2.85
C ALA A 263 48.45 11.07 3.50
N TYR A 264 48.28 9.89 4.11
CA TYR A 264 49.39 9.09 4.63
C TYR A 264 50.42 8.75 3.54
N SER A 265 49.93 8.31 2.37
CA SER A 265 50.77 7.99 1.21
C SER A 265 51.55 9.21 0.70
N CYS A 266 50.94 10.40 0.75
CA CYS A 266 51.64 11.66 0.47
C CYS A 266 52.76 11.95 1.48
N VAL A 267 52.52 11.74 2.79
CA VAL A 267 53.54 11.92 3.83
C VAL A 267 54.72 10.97 3.61
N VAL A 268 54.44 9.69 3.34
CA VAL A 268 55.46 8.69 3.00
C VAL A 268 56.27 9.09 1.76
N THR A 269 55.64 9.71 0.77
CA THR A 269 56.28 10.07 -0.50
C THR A 269 57.13 11.34 -0.42
N PHE A 270 56.61 12.39 0.21
CA PHE A 270 57.24 13.72 0.19
C PHE A 270 58.03 14.03 1.45
N VAL A 271 57.68 13.43 2.60
CA VAL A 271 58.34 13.68 3.89
C VAL A 271 58.60 12.39 4.67
N PRO A 272 59.29 11.39 4.07
CA PRO A 272 59.52 10.09 4.70
C PRO A 272 60.31 10.15 6.02
N GLN A 273 61.04 11.25 6.25
CA GLN A 273 61.89 11.44 7.43
C GLN A 273 61.10 11.53 8.74
N ILE A 274 59.81 11.89 8.69
CA ILE A 274 58.92 11.97 9.86
C ILE A 274 58.50 10.57 10.33
N LEU A 275 58.57 9.56 9.46
CA LEU A 275 58.11 8.20 9.73
C LEU A 275 59.29 7.24 9.97
N PRO A 276 59.13 6.29 10.92
CA PRO A 276 60.09 5.19 11.11
C PRO A 276 60.30 4.41 9.80
N GLU A 277 61.50 3.86 9.58
CA GLU A 277 61.82 3.12 8.34
C GLU A 277 60.81 2.01 8.04
N ASN A 278 60.32 1.36 9.08
CA ASN A 278 59.39 0.22 9.04
C ASN A 278 57.95 0.62 8.64
N ALA A 279 57.66 1.91 8.45
CA ALA A 279 56.33 2.44 8.13
C ALA A 279 56.30 3.23 6.80
N ARG A 280 57.36 3.14 5.97
CA ARG A 280 57.50 3.96 4.75
C ARG A 280 56.88 3.33 3.49
N GLU A 281 55.80 2.57 3.63
CA GLU A 281 55.06 2.01 2.50
C GLU A 281 53.85 2.88 2.14
N PRO A 282 53.72 3.36 0.89
CA PRO A 282 52.55 4.10 0.44
C PRO A 282 51.38 3.16 0.11
N TYR A 283 50.15 3.65 0.23
CA TYR A 283 48.90 2.92 -0.02
C TYR A 283 48.11 3.50 -1.20
N PHE A 284 48.80 4.08 -2.19
CA PHE A 284 48.16 4.65 -3.38
C PHE A 284 47.36 3.60 -4.16
N GLU A 285 47.89 2.38 -4.27
CA GLU A 285 47.20 1.25 -4.92
C GLU A 285 45.87 0.91 -4.22
N ALA A 286 45.85 0.88 -2.89
CA ALA A 286 44.71 0.46 -2.10
C ALA A 286 43.57 1.47 -2.25
N VAL A 287 43.90 2.77 -2.21
CA VAL A 287 42.96 3.86 -2.47
C VAL A 287 42.33 3.71 -3.87
N GLY A 288 43.16 3.47 -4.89
CA GLY A 288 42.69 3.36 -6.26
C GLY A 288 41.80 2.17 -6.50
N VAL A 289 42.17 1.01 -5.97
CA VAL A 289 41.37 -0.19 -6.15
C VAL A 289 40.06 -0.09 -5.37
N VAL A 290 40.07 0.43 -4.14
CA VAL A 290 38.86 0.64 -3.36
C VAL A 290 37.86 1.53 -4.12
N ILE A 291 38.31 2.68 -4.63
CA ILE A 291 37.45 3.59 -5.39
C ILE A 291 36.95 2.92 -6.67
N THR A 292 37.83 2.21 -7.38
CA THR A 292 37.45 1.51 -8.63
C THR A 292 36.42 0.42 -8.38
N LEU A 293 36.61 -0.44 -7.38
CA LEU A 293 35.65 -1.50 -7.04
C LEU A 293 34.33 -0.94 -6.51
N MET A 294 34.37 0.16 -5.76
CA MET A 294 33.16 0.86 -5.34
C MET A 294 32.37 1.41 -6.53
N LEU A 295 33.05 2.00 -7.53
CA LEU A 295 32.40 2.44 -8.78
C LEU A 295 31.82 1.27 -9.58
N VAL A 296 32.47 0.09 -9.57
CA VAL A 296 31.87 -1.13 -10.13
C VAL A 296 30.58 -1.50 -9.39
N GLY A 297 30.60 -1.47 -8.05
CA GLY A 297 29.41 -1.70 -7.22
C GLY A 297 28.27 -0.73 -7.57
N GLN A 298 28.55 0.57 -7.61
CA GLN A 298 27.59 1.61 -7.98
C GLN A 298 27.07 1.46 -9.42
N LEU A 299 27.91 1.02 -10.35
CA LEU A 299 27.49 0.75 -11.73
C LEU A 299 26.58 -0.47 -11.83
N LEU A 300 26.90 -1.56 -11.11
CA LEU A 300 26.05 -2.74 -11.03
C LEU A 300 24.70 -2.40 -10.40
N GLU A 301 24.72 -1.58 -9.35
CA GLU A 301 23.54 -1.01 -8.71
C GLU A 301 22.69 -0.19 -9.69
N ALA A 302 23.28 0.81 -10.35
CA ALA A 302 22.59 1.66 -11.30
C ALA A 302 21.99 0.83 -12.46
N ARG A 303 22.75 -0.14 -12.97
CA ARG A 303 22.27 -1.05 -14.03
C ARG A 303 21.10 -1.92 -13.55
N ALA A 304 21.13 -2.39 -12.30
CA ALA A 304 20.03 -3.15 -11.72
C ALA A 304 18.74 -2.31 -11.62
N ARG A 305 18.86 -1.05 -11.18
CA ARG A 305 17.73 -0.10 -11.13
C ARG A 305 17.16 0.20 -12.51
N VAL A 306 18.01 0.42 -13.52
CA VAL A 306 17.55 0.68 -14.91
C VAL A 306 16.87 -0.55 -15.52
N GLY A 307 17.37 -1.75 -15.20
CA GLY A 307 16.77 -3.02 -15.63
C GLY A 307 15.34 -3.20 -15.10
N THR A 308 15.03 -2.68 -13.92
CA THR A 308 13.68 -2.79 -13.34
C THR A 308 12.61 -1.92 -14.00
N GLY A 309 12.99 -0.92 -14.80
CA GLY A 309 12.06 -0.13 -15.60
C GLY A 309 11.48 -0.86 -16.82
N GLU A 310 11.95 -2.06 -17.16
CA GLU A 310 11.47 -2.82 -18.33
C GLU A 310 9.98 -3.17 -18.24
N SER A 311 9.44 -3.46 -17.05
CA SER A 311 8.02 -3.76 -16.87
C SER A 311 7.14 -2.53 -17.14
N MET A 312 7.60 -1.35 -16.71
CA MET A 312 6.94 -0.08 -17.05
C MET A 312 7.03 0.24 -18.53
N ARG A 313 8.21 0.04 -19.14
CA ARG A 313 8.41 0.20 -20.59
C ARG A 313 7.55 -0.76 -21.40
N ALA A 314 7.32 -1.98 -20.91
CA ALA A 314 6.45 -2.95 -21.56
C ALA A 314 5.01 -2.42 -21.61
N LEU A 315 4.50 -1.86 -20.51
CA LEU A 315 3.16 -1.25 -20.45
C LEU A 315 3.06 0.01 -21.31
N ALA A 316 4.05 0.91 -21.23
CA ALA A 316 4.07 2.14 -22.03
C ALA A 316 4.18 1.87 -23.55
N LYS A 317 4.85 0.78 -23.95
CA LYS A 317 4.91 0.34 -25.35
C LYS A 317 3.57 -0.13 -25.91
N LEU A 318 2.59 -0.44 -25.04
CA LEU A 318 1.26 -0.85 -25.48
C LEU A 318 0.41 0.33 -25.96
N GLN A 319 0.77 1.57 -25.61
CA GLN A 319 0.00 2.73 -26.01
C GLN A 319 0.24 3.04 -27.51
N PRO A 320 -0.82 3.06 -28.34
CA PRO A 320 -0.70 3.47 -29.72
C PRO A 320 -0.32 4.95 -29.83
N LYS A 321 0.50 5.30 -30.83
CA LYS A 321 0.92 6.70 -31.05
C LYS A 321 -0.08 7.49 -31.89
N THR A 322 -0.83 6.80 -32.73
CA THR A 322 -1.82 7.40 -33.64
C THR A 322 -3.18 6.75 -33.42
N ALA A 323 -4.22 7.51 -33.76
CA ALA A 323 -5.61 7.09 -33.73
C ALA A 323 -6.28 7.49 -35.04
N ARG A 324 -7.12 6.60 -35.58
CA ARG A 324 -7.91 6.86 -36.78
C ARG A 324 -9.29 7.37 -36.37
N VAL A 325 -9.50 8.67 -36.46
CA VAL A 325 -10.74 9.34 -36.06
C VAL A 325 -11.61 9.62 -37.29
N VAL A 326 -12.92 9.48 -37.15
CA VAL A 326 -13.92 9.80 -38.17
C VAL A 326 -14.57 11.15 -37.81
N ARG A 327 -14.25 12.19 -38.59
CA ARG A 327 -14.87 13.53 -38.50
C ARG A 327 -15.43 13.89 -39.87
N ASP A 328 -16.64 14.43 -39.92
CA ASP A 328 -17.33 14.78 -41.17
C ASP A 328 -17.38 13.63 -42.21
N GLU A 329 -17.55 12.39 -41.72
CA GLU A 329 -17.48 11.13 -42.50
C GLU A 329 -16.15 10.81 -43.19
N ILE A 330 -15.07 11.53 -42.85
CA ILE A 330 -13.72 11.29 -43.35
C ILE A 330 -12.87 10.64 -42.25
N GLU A 331 -12.15 9.57 -42.59
CA GLU A 331 -11.16 8.94 -41.71
C GLU A 331 -9.84 9.73 -41.76
N GLU A 332 -9.45 10.34 -40.65
CA GLU A 332 -8.17 11.05 -40.47
C GLU A 332 -7.31 10.34 -39.42
N GLU A 333 -6.02 10.19 -39.70
CA GLU A 333 -5.07 9.63 -38.73
C GLU A 333 -4.37 10.77 -37.97
N ILE A 334 -4.67 10.87 -36.68
CA ILE A 334 -4.14 11.92 -35.80
C ILE A 334 -3.28 11.32 -34.68
N PRO A 335 -2.36 12.07 -34.07
CA PRO A 335 -1.70 11.66 -32.83
C PRO A 335 -2.73 11.35 -31.73
N VAL A 336 -2.50 10.31 -30.93
CA VAL A 336 -3.44 9.90 -29.87
C VAL A 336 -3.71 11.02 -28.86
N ASP A 337 -2.74 11.91 -28.66
CA ASP A 337 -2.80 13.06 -27.76
C ASP A 337 -3.83 14.12 -28.21
N GLN A 338 -4.26 14.09 -29.47
CA GLN A 338 -5.22 15.01 -30.08
C GLN A 338 -6.65 14.43 -30.14
N VAL A 339 -6.84 13.19 -29.67
CA VAL A 339 -8.16 12.56 -29.60
C VAL A 339 -8.96 13.18 -28.47
N LEU A 340 -10.20 13.57 -28.75
CA LEU A 340 -11.11 14.17 -27.79
C LEU A 340 -12.20 13.20 -27.38
N VAL A 341 -12.75 13.37 -26.17
CA VAL A 341 -13.93 12.63 -25.72
C VAL A 341 -15.08 12.91 -26.69
N GLY A 342 -15.77 11.86 -27.13
CA GLY A 342 -16.84 11.93 -28.12
C GLY A 342 -16.40 11.67 -29.57
N ASP A 343 -15.10 11.70 -29.88
CA ASP A 343 -14.59 11.33 -31.21
C ASP A 343 -14.98 9.88 -31.56
N ILE A 344 -15.30 9.65 -32.84
CA ILE A 344 -15.58 8.29 -33.35
C ILE A 344 -14.29 7.71 -33.90
N ILE A 345 -13.90 6.54 -33.40
CA ILE A 345 -12.65 5.88 -33.76
C ILE A 345 -12.97 4.65 -34.59
N ALA A 346 -12.30 4.53 -35.75
CA ALA A 346 -12.44 3.40 -36.65
C ALA A 346 -11.26 2.44 -36.47
N ILE A 347 -11.54 1.21 -36.06
CA ILE A 347 -10.55 0.16 -35.80
C ILE A 347 -10.74 -1.03 -36.74
N ARG A 348 -9.64 -1.43 -37.36
CA ARG A 348 -9.57 -2.56 -38.30
C ARG A 348 -9.10 -3.83 -37.59
N PRO A 349 -9.30 -5.01 -38.21
CA PRO A 349 -8.81 -6.27 -37.67
C PRO A 349 -7.30 -6.22 -37.37
N GLY A 350 -6.88 -6.64 -36.18
CA GLY A 350 -5.49 -6.64 -35.73
C GLY A 350 -4.92 -5.30 -35.27
N GLU A 351 -5.66 -4.18 -35.38
CA GLU A 351 -5.23 -2.88 -34.86
C GLU A 351 -5.42 -2.80 -33.32
N GLN A 352 -4.54 -2.08 -32.64
CA GLN A 352 -4.72 -1.74 -31.23
C GLN A 352 -5.71 -0.58 -31.08
N LEU A 353 -6.50 -0.64 -30.01
CA LEU A 353 -7.42 0.43 -29.67
C LEU A 353 -6.64 1.60 -29.03
N PRO A 354 -6.73 2.84 -29.55
CA PRO A 354 -5.93 3.96 -29.03
C PRO A 354 -6.41 4.51 -27.68
N VAL A 355 -7.71 4.53 -27.41
CA VAL A 355 -8.30 5.09 -26.18
C VAL A 355 -9.51 4.26 -25.73
N ASP A 356 -10.07 4.55 -24.56
CA ASP A 356 -11.23 3.84 -24.04
C ASP A 356 -12.52 4.38 -24.65
N GLY A 357 -13.53 3.52 -24.80
CA GLY A 357 -14.76 3.92 -25.46
C GLY A 357 -15.89 2.91 -25.44
N THR A 358 -16.98 3.24 -26.14
CA THR A 358 -18.17 2.39 -26.29
C THR A 358 -18.44 2.15 -27.76
N VAL A 359 -18.61 0.90 -28.16
CA VAL A 359 -18.85 0.48 -29.55
C VAL A 359 -20.19 1.06 -30.02
N ILE A 360 -20.18 1.75 -31.16
CA ILE A 360 -21.38 2.27 -31.82
C ILE A 360 -21.84 1.29 -32.89
N SER A 361 -20.91 0.73 -33.67
CA SER A 361 -21.22 -0.21 -34.74
C SER A 361 -20.07 -1.17 -35.03
N GLY A 362 -20.43 -2.33 -35.58
CA GLY A 362 -19.51 -3.45 -35.81
C GLY A 362 -19.57 -4.51 -34.71
N SER A 363 -18.88 -5.62 -34.96
CA SER A 363 -18.74 -6.74 -34.02
C SER A 363 -17.37 -7.36 -34.23
N SER A 364 -16.63 -7.58 -33.14
CA SER A 364 -15.31 -8.21 -33.20
C SER A 364 -14.98 -8.85 -31.84
N SER A 365 -14.11 -9.84 -31.84
CA SER A 365 -13.45 -10.26 -30.61
C SER A 365 -12.32 -9.27 -30.29
N VAL A 366 -12.11 -8.95 -29.01
CA VAL A 366 -11.04 -8.08 -28.55
C VAL A 366 -10.17 -8.86 -27.57
N ASP A 367 -8.88 -8.90 -27.83
CA ASP A 367 -7.89 -9.51 -26.95
C ASP A 367 -7.48 -8.48 -25.88
N GLU A 368 -7.95 -8.72 -24.65
CA GLU A 368 -7.66 -7.90 -23.48
C GLU A 368 -6.54 -8.49 -22.60
N SER A 369 -5.89 -9.59 -23.05
CA SER A 369 -4.90 -10.37 -22.27
C SER A 369 -3.76 -9.54 -21.72
N MET A 370 -3.34 -8.50 -22.44
CA MET A 370 -2.23 -7.64 -22.06
C MET A 370 -2.53 -6.75 -20.84
N ILE A 371 -3.80 -6.54 -20.51
CA ILE A 371 -4.25 -5.69 -19.40
C ILE A 371 -4.91 -6.54 -18.30
N THR A 372 -5.79 -7.46 -18.69
CA THR A 372 -6.56 -8.30 -17.76
C THR A 372 -5.84 -9.60 -17.41
N GLY A 373 -4.90 -10.04 -18.23
CA GLY A 373 -4.22 -11.34 -18.09
C GLY A 373 -5.01 -12.53 -18.65
N GLU A 374 -6.24 -12.33 -19.14
CA GLU A 374 -7.06 -13.43 -19.67
C GLU A 374 -6.69 -13.78 -21.10
N SER A 375 -6.43 -15.07 -21.38
CA SER A 375 -5.95 -15.52 -22.69
C SER A 375 -7.04 -15.63 -23.76
N MET A 376 -8.32 -15.54 -23.38
CA MET A 376 -9.46 -15.72 -24.30
C MET A 376 -10.01 -14.35 -24.75
N PRO A 377 -10.08 -14.08 -26.07
CA PRO A 377 -10.65 -12.84 -26.58
C PRO A 377 -12.14 -12.68 -26.24
N VAL A 378 -12.55 -11.47 -25.86
CA VAL A 378 -13.93 -11.13 -25.46
C VAL A 378 -14.70 -10.57 -26.65
N LEU A 379 -15.91 -11.07 -26.91
CA LEU A 379 -16.76 -10.54 -27.98
C LEU A 379 -17.30 -9.15 -27.62
N LYS A 380 -17.15 -8.17 -28.53
CA LYS A 380 -17.66 -6.81 -28.39
C LYS A 380 -18.61 -6.48 -29.53
N GLN A 381 -19.78 -5.94 -29.18
CA GLN A 381 -20.85 -5.53 -30.09
C GLN A 381 -21.31 -4.11 -29.74
N ALA A 382 -22.23 -3.53 -30.53
CA ALA A 382 -22.79 -2.21 -30.27
C ALA A 382 -23.30 -2.08 -28.82
N GLY A 383 -22.93 -0.99 -28.14
CA GLY A 383 -23.17 -0.76 -26.71
C GLY A 383 -22.10 -1.36 -25.78
N GLY A 384 -21.21 -2.23 -26.28
CA GLY A 384 -20.12 -2.81 -25.49
C GLY A 384 -18.98 -1.82 -25.23
N ASN A 385 -18.38 -1.87 -24.04
CA ASN A 385 -17.22 -1.07 -23.70
C ASN A 385 -15.92 -1.70 -24.19
N VAL A 386 -15.01 -0.86 -24.66
CA VAL A 386 -13.68 -1.23 -25.14
C VAL A 386 -12.62 -0.40 -24.45
N THR A 387 -11.48 -1.03 -24.18
CA THR A 387 -10.37 -0.43 -23.43
C THR A 387 -9.20 -0.18 -24.36
N GLY A 388 -8.55 0.98 -24.23
CA GLY A 388 -7.36 1.34 -24.96
C GLY A 388 -6.20 0.36 -24.69
N ALA A 389 -5.29 0.26 -25.66
CA ALA A 389 -4.16 -0.65 -25.74
C ALA A 389 -4.49 -2.16 -25.86
N THR A 390 -5.77 -2.53 -25.88
CA THR A 390 -6.24 -3.88 -26.25
C THR A 390 -6.14 -4.10 -27.76
N ILE A 391 -6.12 -5.35 -28.21
CA ILE A 391 -5.94 -5.70 -29.63
C ILE A 391 -7.27 -6.13 -30.21
N ASN A 392 -7.70 -5.48 -31.29
CA ASN A 392 -8.87 -5.91 -32.02
C ASN A 392 -8.58 -7.21 -32.78
N GLY A 393 -9.50 -8.16 -32.70
CA GLY A 393 -9.44 -9.46 -33.37
C GLY A 393 -9.76 -9.36 -34.85
N THR A 394 -10.75 -10.13 -35.31
CA THR A 394 -10.99 -10.35 -36.75
C THR A 394 -12.03 -9.42 -37.39
N GLY A 395 -12.86 -8.75 -36.59
CA GLY A 395 -13.90 -7.84 -37.08
C GLY A 395 -13.45 -6.38 -37.14
N SER A 396 -14.29 -5.50 -37.66
CA SER A 396 -14.09 -4.05 -37.59
C SER A 396 -15.03 -3.42 -36.57
N LEU A 397 -14.55 -2.38 -35.88
CA LEU A 397 -15.30 -1.66 -34.85
C LEU A 397 -15.26 -0.17 -35.12
N ARG A 398 -16.40 0.50 -34.94
CA ARG A 398 -16.46 1.95 -34.75
C ARG A 398 -16.97 2.22 -33.35
N TYR A 399 -16.19 2.94 -32.56
CA TYR A 399 -16.53 3.21 -31.16
C TYR A 399 -16.35 4.69 -30.84
N ARG A 400 -17.10 5.18 -29.86
CA ARG A 400 -17.00 6.56 -29.35
C ARG A 400 -15.99 6.61 -28.22
N ALA A 401 -15.02 7.52 -28.30
CA ALA A 401 -14.08 7.77 -27.22
C ALA A 401 -14.81 8.29 -25.97
N THR A 402 -14.55 7.67 -24.82
CA THR A 402 -15.15 8.04 -23.52
C THR A 402 -14.10 8.59 -22.54
N LYS A 403 -12.91 7.97 -22.49
CA LYS A 403 -11.77 8.41 -21.67
C LYS A 403 -10.53 8.52 -22.56
N VAL A 404 -9.79 9.62 -22.46
CA VAL A 404 -8.61 9.93 -23.29
C VAL A 404 -7.45 10.42 -22.42
N GLY A 405 -6.23 10.35 -22.93
CA GLY A 405 -5.03 10.81 -22.21
C GLY A 405 -4.85 10.14 -20.84
N LYS A 406 -4.76 10.95 -19.78
CA LYS A 406 -4.53 10.49 -18.39
C LYS A 406 -5.70 9.72 -17.79
N ASP A 407 -6.89 9.88 -18.35
CA ASP A 407 -8.10 9.26 -17.83
C ASP A 407 -8.32 7.84 -18.36
N THR A 408 -7.51 7.40 -19.33
CA THR A 408 -7.56 6.03 -19.85
C THR A 408 -7.16 5.00 -18.80
N VAL A 409 -7.73 3.80 -18.87
CA VAL A 409 -7.40 2.69 -17.96
C VAL A 409 -5.90 2.39 -17.96
N LEU A 410 -5.25 2.38 -19.13
CA LEU A 410 -3.80 2.16 -19.21
C LEU A 410 -3.00 3.28 -18.51
N ALA A 411 -3.39 4.54 -18.68
CA ALA A 411 -2.71 5.66 -18.01
C ALA A 411 -2.88 5.60 -16.49
N GLN A 412 -4.06 5.21 -16.00
CA GLN A 412 -4.31 4.98 -14.58
C GLN A 412 -3.47 3.81 -14.04
N ILE A 413 -3.35 2.71 -14.78
CA ILE A 413 -2.46 1.58 -14.44
C ILE A 413 -1.02 2.06 -14.30
N ILE A 414 -0.51 2.83 -15.27
CA ILE A 414 0.85 3.37 -15.24
C ILE A 414 1.05 4.27 -14.00
N GLY A 415 0.09 5.16 -13.71
CA GLY A 415 0.14 6.05 -12.55
C GLY A 415 0.13 5.30 -11.20
N LEU A 416 -0.69 4.26 -11.08
CA LEU A 416 -0.75 3.42 -9.88
C LEU A 416 0.57 2.66 -9.66
N VAL A 417 1.13 2.05 -10.71
CA VAL A 417 2.41 1.35 -10.60
C VAL A 417 3.56 2.30 -10.27
N GLN A 418 3.56 3.52 -10.84
CA GLN A 418 4.57 4.53 -10.53
C GLN A 418 4.47 5.01 -9.07
N SER A 419 3.26 5.23 -8.58
CA SER A 419 3.01 5.60 -7.16
C SER A 419 3.48 4.50 -6.20
N ALA A 420 3.27 3.24 -6.57
CA ALA A 420 3.73 2.12 -5.77
C ALA A 420 5.27 2.02 -5.71
N GLN A 421 5.95 2.33 -6.81
CA GLN A 421 7.42 2.31 -6.89
C GLN A 421 8.09 3.46 -6.13
N SER A 422 7.45 4.63 -6.03
CA SER A 422 7.96 5.76 -5.25
C SER A 422 7.69 5.62 -3.74
N SER A 423 6.69 4.82 -3.36
CA SER A 423 6.35 4.58 -1.96
C SER A 423 7.35 3.65 -1.23
N LYS A 424 7.54 3.85 0.08
CA LYS A 424 8.46 3.05 0.90
C LYS A 424 7.76 1.92 1.64
N ALA A 425 8.28 0.70 1.53
CA ALA A 425 7.80 -0.43 2.33
C ALA A 425 8.24 -0.30 3.81
N PRO A 426 7.43 -0.71 4.79
CA PRO A 426 7.82 -0.76 6.20
C PRO A 426 9.14 -1.51 6.46
N VAL A 427 9.42 -2.59 5.74
CA VAL A 427 10.69 -3.35 5.83
C VAL A 427 11.91 -2.52 5.38
N GLN A 428 11.73 -1.54 4.50
CA GLN A 428 12.77 -0.57 4.16
C GLN A 428 13.09 0.35 5.34
N ARG A 429 12.07 0.76 6.11
CA ARG A 429 12.28 1.55 7.35
C ARG A 429 13.09 0.75 8.38
N LEU A 430 12.87 -0.57 8.45
CA LEU A 430 13.68 -1.45 9.30
C LEU A 430 15.13 -1.50 8.81
N ALA A 431 15.38 -1.61 7.50
CA ALA A 431 16.72 -1.57 6.93
C ALA A 431 17.44 -0.24 7.21
N ASP A 432 16.73 0.89 7.12
CA ASP A 432 17.24 2.22 7.45
C ASP A 432 17.61 2.31 8.95
N LYS A 433 16.75 1.79 9.83
CA LYS A 433 17.02 1.72 11.28
C LYS A 433 18.22 0.83 11.60
N ILE A 434 18.33 -0.33 10.95
CA ILE A 434 19.48 -1.23 11.07
C ILE A 434 20.75 -0.49 10.66
N SER A 435 20.74 0.19 9.51
CA SER A 435 21.89 0.95 9.01
C SER A 435 22.33 2.06 9.98
N GLY A 436 21.36 2.76 10.58
CA GLY A 436 21.61 3.81 11.57
C GLY A 436 22.32 3.34 12.84
N ILE A 437 22.13 2.07 13.23
CA ILE A 437 22.80 1.45 14.40
C ILE A 437 24.09 0.74 13.97
N PHE A 438 24.07 0.11 12.80
CA PHE A 438 25.16 -0.71 12.28
C PHE A 438 26.43 0.11 12.01
N VAL A 439 26.30 1.29 11.39
CA VAL A 439 27.45 2.14 11.06
C VAL A 439 28.24 2.59 12.30
N PRO A 440 27.62 3.14 13.37
CA PRO A 440 28.34 3.42 14.61
C PRO A 440 29.05 2.19 15.19
N ILE A 441 28.41 1.02 15.20
CA ILE A 441 29.00 -0.23 15.69
C ILE A 441 30.26 -0.58 14.90
N VAL A 442 30.20 -0.51 13.56
CA VAL A 442 31.35 -0.78 12.69
C VAL A 442 32.51 0.17 12.95
N VAL A 443 32.24 1.47 13.11
CA VAL A 443 33.27 2.46 13.44
C VAL A 443 33.93 2.13 14.78
N LEU A 444 33.14 1.73 15.78
CA LEU A 444 33.67 1.30 17.07
C LEU A 444 34.53 0.03 16.93
N ILE A 445 34.08 -0.97 16.16
CA ILE A 445 34.87 -2.17 15.89
C ILE A 445 36.19 -1.79 15.20
N ALA A 446 36.19 -0.90 14.20
CA ALA A 446 37.40 -0.46 13.52
C ALA A 446 38.39 0.25 14.46
N VAL A 447 37.89 1.12 15.35
CA VAL A 447 38.70 1.81 16.38
C VAL A 447 39.31 0.80 17.36
N TRP A 448 38.51 -0.15 17.84
CA TRP A 448 38.98 -1.17 18.77
C TRP A 448 39.92 -2.18 18.11
N SER A 449 39.67 -2.59 16.88
CA SER A 449 40.60 -3.39 16.09
C SER A 449 41.93 -2.66 15.94
N CYS A 450 41.93 -1.38 15.54
CA CYS A 450 43.14 -0.56 15.46
C CYS A 450 43.92 -0.56 16.79
N ALA A 451 43.23 -0.31 17.90
CA ALA A 451 43.84 -0.23 19.22
C ALA A 451 44.44 -1.57 19.68
N LEU A 452 43.72 -2.67 19.48
CA LEU A 452 44.16 -4.01 19.86
C LEU A 452 45.36 -4.47 19.02
N TRP A 453 45.33 -4.23 17.70
CA TRP A 453 46.45 -4.53 16.81
C TRP A 453 47.68 -3.66 17.09
N PHE A 454 47.48 -2.40 17.46
CA PHE A 454 48.58 -1.53 17.89
C PHE A 454 49.16 -1.97 19.25
N ALA A 455 48.32 -2.46 20.16
CA ALA A 455 48.73 -2.88 21.51
C ALA A 455 49.40 -4.27 21.54
N PHE A 456 48.85 -5.24 20.80
CA PHE A 456 49.20 -6.66 20.90
C PHE A 456 49.62 -7.29 19.56
N GLY A 457 49.56 -6.55 18.45
CA GLY A 457 49.91 -7.06 17.14
C GLY A 457 51.40 -7.37 16.96
N PRO A 458 51.74 -8.17 15.93
CA PRO A 458 53.11 -8.41 15.52
C PRO A 458 53.75 -7.14 14.94
N GLU A 459 55.08 -7.09 14.91
CA GLU A 459 55.80 -6.01 14.24
C GLU A 459 55.72 -6.18 12.71
N PRO A 460 55.46 -5.10 11.93
CA PRO A 460 55.23 -3.72 12.34
C PRO A 460 53.79 -3.41 12.79
N ARG A 461 53.62 -3.02 14.06
CA ARG A 461 52.30 -2.86 14.72
C ARG A 461 51.40 -1.82 14.09
N VAL A 462 51.98 -0.71 13.63
CA VAL A 462 51.23 0.41 13.01
C VAL A 462 50.55 -0.03 11.73
N VAL A 463 51.25 -0.82 10.90
CA VAL A 463 50.74 -1.31 9.63
C VAL A 463 49.59 -2.27 9.87
N HIS A 464 49.75 -3.24 10.78
CA HIS A 464 48.68 -4.17 11.13
C HIS A 464 47.44 -3.48 11.71
N ALA A 465 47.63 -2.46 12.55
CA ALA A 465 46.54 -1.67 13.11
C ALA A 465 45.76 -0.90 12.04
N LEU A 466 46.48 -0.25 11.12
CA LEU A 466 45.88 0.52 10.02
C LEU A 466 45.15 -0.40 9.04
N VAL A 467 45.77 -1.51 8.63
CA VAL A 467 45.17 -2.48 7.71
C VAL A 467 43.91 -3.10 8.30
N ALA A 468 43.92 -3.52 9.57
CA ALA A 468 42.75 -4.08 10.22
C ALA A 468 41.59 -3.06 10.30
N ALA A 469 41.87 -1.81 10.70
CA ALA A 469 40.86 -0.76 10.79
C ALA A 469 40.24 -0.44 9.42
N VAL A 470 41.07 -0.25 8.39
CA VAL A 470 40.62 0.03 7.03
C VAL A 470 39.86 -1.15 6.45
N SER A 471 40.33 -2.39 6.63
CA SER A 471 39.63 -3.59 6.19
C SER A 471 38.25 -3.72 6.84
N VAL A 472 38.12 -3.43 8.14
CA VAL A 472 36.81 -3.44 8.85
C VAL A 472 35.87 -2.39 8.27
N LEU A 473 36.34 -1.16 8.05
CA LEU A 473 35.51 -0.09 7.50
C LEU A 473 35.06 -0.40 6.06
N LEU A 474 35.93 -1.00 5.24
CA LEU A 474 35.64 -1.32 3.85
C LEU A 474 34.69 -2.50 3.70
N ILE A 475 34.92 -3.60 4.42
CA ILE A 475 34.08 -4.80 4.31
C ILE A 475 32.67 -4.55 4.84
N ALA A 476 32.51 -3.59 5.75
CA ALA A 476 31.22 -3.28 6.36
C ALA A 476 30.25 -2.53 5.43
N CYS A 477 30.61 -2.20 4.18
CA CYS A 477 29.72 -1.52 3.25
C CYS A 477 28.36 -2.26 3.11
N PRO A 478 27.24 -1.69 3.58
CA PRO A 478 25.93 -2.30 3.45
C PRO A 478 25.28 -1.89 2.12
N CYS A 479 26.07 -1.76 1.05
CA CYS A 479 25.57 -1.25 -0.22
C CYS A 479 24.45 -2.17 -0.81
N ALA A 480 24.55 -3.49 -0.59
CA ALA A 480 23.49 -4.43 -0.96
C ALA A 480 22.21 -4.31 -0.09
N LEU A 481 22.33 -3.80 1.14
CA LEU A 481 21.21 -3.64 2.08
C LEU A 481 20.21 -2.58 1.60
N GLY A 482 20.71 -1.44 1.11
CA GLY A 482 19.87 -0.33 0.63
C GLY A 482 19.09 -0.65 -0.66
N LEU A 483 19.56 -1.65 -1.43
CA LEU A 483 18.93 -2.08 -2.68
C LEU A 483 18.03 -3.29 -2.54
N ALA A 484 18.26 -4.12 -1.52
CA ALA A 484 17.59 -5.40 -1.34
C ALA A 484 16.06 -5.28 -1.42
N THR A 485 15.49 -4.30 -0.73
CA THR A 485 14.05 -4.09 -0.66
C THR A 485 13.49 -3.40 -1.91
N PRO A 486 13.98 -2.22 -2.34
CA PRO A 486 13.41 -1.50 -3.47
C PRO A 486 13.42 -2.34 -4.75
N LEU A 487 14.51 -3.10 -5.00
CA LEU A 487 14.63 -3.92 -6.20
C LEU A 487 13.57 -5.03 -6.24
N SER A 488 13.37 -5.73 -5.13
CA SER A 488 12.37 -6.79 -5.03
C SER A 488 10.95 -6.22 -5.15
N VAL A 489 10.67 -5.05 -4.56
CA VAL A 489 9.37 -4.35 -4.70
C VAL A 489 9.11 -4.01 -6.17
N THR A 490 10.04 -3.32 -6.85
CA THR A 490 9.86 -2.89 -8.25
C THR A 490 9.61 -4.07 -9.19
N VAL A 491 10.39 -5.15 -9.05
CA VAL A 491 10.19 -6.37 -9.86
C VAL A 491 8.82 -7.00 -9.58
N SER A 492 8.40 -7.03 -8.31
CA SER A 492 7.14 -7.65 -7.90
C SER A 492 5.93 -6.85 -8.37
N THR A 493 5.90 -5.53 -8.18
CA THR A 493 4.80 -4.68 -8.64
C THR A 493 4.70 -4.72 -10.17
N GLY A 494 5.84 -4.71 -10.88
CA GLY A 494 5.85 -4.89 -12.33
C GLY A 494 5.30 -6.24 -12.78
N ARG A 495 5.57 -7.31 -12.03
CA ARG A 495 5.02 -8.65 -12.30
C ARG A 495 3.53 -8.76 -11.95
N ALA A 496 3.11 -8.15 -10.84
CA ALA A 496 1.71 -8.08 -10.42
C ALA A 496 0.84 -7.41 -11.49
N ALA A 497 1.31 -6.26 -12.03
CA ALA A 497 0.60 -5.55 -13.09
C ALA A 497 0.40 -6.39 -14.36
N GLN A 498 1.41 -7.18 -14.76
CA GLN A 498 1.30 -8.12 -15.89
C GLN A 498 0.31 -9.27 -15.64
N MET A 499 -0.04 -9.52 -14.38
CA MET A 499 -0.99 -10.55 -13.96
C MET A 499 -2.39 -9.94 -13.68
N GLY A 500 -2.62 -8.68 -14.04
CA GLY A 500 -3.89 -7.99 -13.78
C GLY A 500 -4.08 -7.58 -12.32
N VAL A 501 -3.02 -7.57 -11.50
CA VAL A 501 -3.06 -7.17 -10.08
C VAL A 501 -2.31 -5.86 -9.91
N LEU A 502 -3.04 -4.78 -9.64
CA LEU A 502 -2.47 -3.45 -9.44
C LEU A 502 -2.31 -3.18 -7.95
N ILE A 503 -1.11 -2.86 -7.52
CA ILE A 503 -0.82 -2.56 -6.12
C ILE A 503 -0.44 -1.09 -6.04
N ARG A 504 -1.11 -0.32 -5.18
CA ARG A 504 -0.95 1.14 -5.07
C ARG A 504 0.30 1.56 -4.31
N SER A 505 0.73 0.77 -3.33
CA SER A 505 1.85 1.11 -2.46
C SER A 505 2.70 -0.12 -2.09
N ALA A 506 3.97 0.13 -1.81
CA ALA A 506 4.92 -0.87 -1.30
C ALA A 506 4.52 -1.35 0.12
N GLU A 507 3.80 -0.52 0.87
CA GLU A 507 3.19 -0.90 2.15
C GLU A 507 2.06 -1.91 1.97
N ALA A 508 1.20 -1.71 0.97
CA ALA A 508 0.16 -2.67 0.62
C ALA A 508 0.76 -4.01 0.18
N LEU A 509 1.83 -4.00 -0.63
CA LEU A 509 2.57 -5.21 -1.03
C LEU A 509 3.07 -6.00 0.19
N GLU A 510 3.69 -5.33 1.17
CA GLU A 510 4.20 -5.98 2.37
C GLU A 510 3.08 -6.49 3.28
N THR A 511 2.06 -5.68 3.52
CA THR A 511 0.93 -6.01 4.39
C THR A 511 0.11 -7.16 3.79
N CYS A 512 0.03 -7.23 2.46
CA CYS A 512 -0.59 -8.33 1.74
C CYS A 512 0.07 -9.68 2.06
N GLY A 513 1.41 -9.72 2.15
CA GLY A 513 2.15 -10.91 2.60
C GLY A 513 1.97 -11.28 4.08
N LYS A 514 1.20 -10.51 4.87
CA LYS A 514 0.88 -10.77 6.27
C LYS A 514 -0.61 -11.10 6.49
N ILE A 515 -1.41 -11.08 5.43
CA ILE A 515 -2.85 -11.37 5.50
C ILE A 515 -3.06 -12.80 6.01
N ASN A 516 -3.96 -12.93 6.99
CA ASN A 516 -4.36 -14.23 7.54
C ASN A 516 -5.88 -14.41 7.62
N ALA A 517 -6.66 -13.37 7.34
CA ALA A 517 -8.09 -13.45 7.09
C ALA A 517 -8.46 -12.66 5.82
N VAL A 518 -9.31 -13.24 4.99
CA VAL A 518 -9.89 -12.59 3.81
C VAL A 518 -11.40 -12.54 4.01
N VAL A 519 -11.95 -11.33 3.98
CA VAL A 519 -13.37 -11.06 3.97
C VAL A 519 -13.78 -10.77 2.53
N LEU A 520 -14.68 -11.60 2.01
CA LEU A 520 -15.21 -11.49 0.66
C LEU A 520 -16.62 -10.91 0.74
N ASP A 521 -16.87 -9.81 0.04
CA ASP A 521 -18.25 -9.45 -0.26
C ASP A 521 -18.89 -10.54 -1.15
N LYS A 522 -20.22 -10.68 -1.06
CA LYS A 522 -20.94 -11.65 -1.90
C LYS A 522 -21.14 -11.09 -3.30
N THR A 523 -21.88 -9.98 -3.41
CA THR A 523 -22.43 -9.49 -4.67
C THR A 523 -21.32 -8.92 -5.54
N GLY A 524 -21.21 -9.37 -6.79
CA GLY A 524 -20.19 -8.89 -7.73
C GLY A 524 -18.74 -9.26 -7.40
N THR A 525 -18.51 -9.87 -6.23
CA THR A 525 -17.23 -10.42 -5.78
C THR A 525 -17.19 -11.93 -5.94
N ILE A 526 -17.92 -12.68 -5.10
CA ILE A 526 -18.09 -14.14 -5.24
C ILE A 526 -19.04 -14.46 -6.41
N THR A 527 -20.06 -13.63 -6.58
CA THR A 527 -21.07 -13.78 -7.63
C THR A 527 -20.80 -12.82 -8.79
N ALA A 528 -21.49 -13.01 -9.91
CA ALA A 528 -21.37 -12.17 -11.09
C ALA A 528 -21.86 -10.72 -10.86
N GLY A 529 -22.66 -10.49 -9.81
CA GLY A 529 -23.23 -9.16 -9.49
C GLY A 529 -24.37 -8.76 -10.43
N LYS A 530 -24.84 -9.72 -11.25
CA LYS A 530 -25.95 -9.55 -12.18
C LYS A 530 -26.92 -10.69 -11.93
N PRO A 531 -28.06 -10.44 -11.26
CA PRO A 531 -29.06 -11.47 -11.10
C PRO A 531 -29.56 -11.92 -12.48
N SER A 532 -29.78 -13.23 -12.62
CA SER A 532 -30.32 -13.86 -13.82
C SER A 532 -31.57 -14.65 -13.47
N LEU A 533 -32.53 -14.68 -14.40
CA LEU A 533 -33.70 -15.54 -14.29
C LEU A 533 -33.27 -17.02 -14.28
N THR A 534 -33.70 -17.75 -13.26
CA THR A 534 -33.33 -19.17 -13.07
C THR A 534 -34.51 -20.11 -13.24
N ASP A 535 -35.61 -19.85 -12.53
CA ASP A 535 -36.78 -20.71 -12.55
C ASP A 535 -38.05 -19.88 -12.73
N VAL A 536 -38.98 -20.44 -13.51
CA VAL A 536 -40.36 -19.96 -13.61
C VAL A 536 -41.25 -21.15 -13.30
N LEU A 537 -41.92 -21.11 -12.15
CA LEU A 537 -42.78 -22.17 -11.64
C LEU A 537 -44.23 -21.70 -11.69
N PRO A 538 -44.93 -21.89 -12.82
CA PRO A 538 -46.33 -21.49 -12.95
C PRO A 538 -47.26 -22.33 -12.07
N LEU A 539 -48.34 -21.71 -11.63
CA LEU A 539 -49.39 -22.32 -10.82
C LEU A 539 -50.75 -22.23 -11.54
N GLY A 540 -51.64 -23.15 -11.19
CA GLY A 540 -52.97 -23.28 -11.73
C GLY A 540 -53.07 -23.24 -13.25
N LYS A 541 -53.91 -22.35 -13.80
CA LYS A 541 -54.14 -22.21 -15.25
C LYS A 541 -52.87 -21.87 -16.04
N TRP A 542 -51.86 -21.30 -15.38
CA TRP A 542 -50.61 -20.89 -16.02
C TRP A 542 -49.64 -22.05 -16.26
N ARG A 543 -49.88 -23.23 -15.67
CA ARG A 543 -49.02 -24.42 -15.86
C ARG A 543 -48.88 -24.84 -17.32
N GLU A 544 -49.94 -24.63 -18.11
CA GLU A 544 -49.96 -24.97 -19.54
C GLU A 544 -49.30 -23.88 -20.41
N ILE A 545 -49.08 -22.68 -19.87
CA ILE A 545 -48.57 -21.49 -20.58
C ILE A 545 -47.49 -20.72 -19.78
N PRO A 546 -46.36 -21.37 -19.41
CA PRO A 546 -45.30 -20.77 -18.59
C PRO A 546 -44.65 -19.53 -19.23
N ASP A 547 -44.51 -19.52 -20.56
CA ASP A 547 -43.88 -18.41 -21.27
C ASP A 547 -44.78 -17.17 -21.32
N ASP A 548 -46.10 -17.34 -21.33
CA ASP A 548 -47.05 -16.22 -21.25
C ASP A 548 -47.02 -15.59 -19.84
N LEU A 549 -46.95 -16.41 -18.79
CA LEU A 549 -46.74 -15.92 -17.43
C LEU A 549 -45.47 -15.08 -17.35
N LEU A 550 -44.35 -15.59 -17.86
CA LEU A 550 -43.09 -14.86 -17.87
C LEU A 550 -43.18 -13.56 -18.70
N ALA A 551 -43.81 -13.59 -19.87
CA ALA A 551 -43.95 -12.41 -20.73
C ALA A 551 -44.75 -11.30 -20.03
N ILE A 552 -45.85 -11.66 -19.36
CA ILE A 552 -46.71 -10.71 -18.64
C ILE A 552 -46.00 -10.18 -17.39
N THR A 553 -45.31 -11.05 -16.63
CA THR A 553 -44.53 -10.67 -15.45
C THR A 553 -43.38 -9.73 -15.82
N ALA A 554 -42.63 -10.05 -16.87
CA ALA A 554 -41.56 -9.21 -17.42
C ALA A 554 -42.09 -7.88 -17.97
N SER A 555 -43.30 -7.85 -18.53
CA SER A 555 -43.92 -6.61 -18.99
C SER A 555 -44.27 -5.69 -17.81
N ALA A 556 -44.76 -6.25 -16.70
CA ALA A 556 -45.04 -5.49 -15.48
C ALA A 556 -43.76 -4.93 -14.82
N GLU A 557 -42.66 -5.67 -14.91
CA GLU A 557 -41.35 -5.30 -14.35
C GLU A 557 -40.51 -4.39 -15.27
N ARG A 558 -40.98 -4.10 -16.49
CA ARG A 558 -40.23 -3.37 -17.51
C ARG A 558 -39.80 -1.95 -17.07
N ASP A 559 -40.66 -1.27 -16.32
CA ASP A 559 -40.43 0.10 -15.86
C ASP A 559 -39.76 0.16 -14.47
N SER A 560 -39.40 -0.99 -13.89
CA SER A 560 -38.76 -1.10 -12.59
C SER A 560 -37.24 -1.00 -12.73
N GLU A 561 -36.60 -0.13 -11.94
CA GLU A 561 -35.14 0.02 -11.89
C GLU A 561 -34.47 -1.04 -10.99
N HIS A 562 -35.24 -1.95 -10.41
CA HIS A 562 -34.71 -2.94 -9.49
C HIS A 562 -33.87 -4.01 -10.23
N PRO A 563 -32.69 -4.41 -9.71
CA PRO A 563 -31.86 -5.42 -10.39
C PRO A 563 -32.58 -6.75 -10.67
N LEU A 564 -33.47 -7.18 -9.78
CA LEU A 564 -34.28 -8.40 -9.97
C LEU A 564 -35.27 -8.26 -11.14
N ALA A 565 -35.85 -7.06 -11.33
CA ALA A 565 -36.76 -6.77 -12.44
C ALA A 565 -36.03 -6.83 -13.78
N ALA A 566 -34.85 -6.21 -13.85
CA ALA A 566 -33.98 -6.28 -15.03
C ALA A 566 -33.61 -7.73 -15.40
N ALA A 567 -33.41 -8.60 -14.41
CA ALA A 567 -33.13 -10.02 -14.63
C ALA A 567 -34.32 -10.77 -15.26
N ILE A 568 -35.55 -10.50 -14.79
CA ILE A 568 -36.78 -11.08 -15.34
C ILE A 568 -37.00 -10.61 -16.77
N VAL A 569 -36.84 -9.31 -17.02
CA VAL A 569 -36.99 -8.70 -18.35
C VAL A 569 -35.95 -9.27 -19.33
N ALA A 570 -34.69 -9.37 -18.92
CA ALA A 570 -33.63 -9.96 -19.72
C ALA A 570 -33.93 -11.43 -20.04
N GLY A 571 -34.37 -12.24 -19.06
CA GLY A 571 -34.73 -13.64 -19.27
C GLY A 571 -35.90 -13.82 -20.26
N ALA A 572 -36.89 -12.91 -20.25
CA ALA A 572 -37.96 -12.92 -21.23
C ALA A 572 -37.50 -12.54 -22.64
N GLN A 573 -36.56 -11.58 -22.76
CA GLN A 573 -35.98 -11.17 -24.03
C GLN A 573 -35.06 -12.24 -24.64
N GLU A 574 -34.30 -12.96 -23.82
CA GLU A 574 -33.46 -14.10 -24.25
C GLU A 574 -34.32 -15.23 -24.84
N LYS A 575 -35.52 -15.44 -24.29
CA LYS A 575 -36.52 -16.36 -24.85
C LYS A 575 -37.29 -15.80 -26.05
N HIS A 576 -36.95 -14.59 -26.50
CA HIS A 576 -37.62 -13.90 -27.61
C HIS A 576 -39.13 -13.69 -27.40
N LEU A 577 -39.57 -13.50 -26.16
CA LEU A 577 -40.97 -13.23 -25.83
C LEU A 577 -41.34 -11.79 -26.15
N THR A 578 -42.60 -11.58 -26.55
CA THR A 578 -43.12 -10.25 -26.87
C THR A 578 -43.63 -9.59 -25.59
N LEU A 579 -42.97 -8.50 -25.17
CA LEU A 579 -43.37 -7.75 -23.99
C LEU A 579 -44.46 -6.73 -24.34
N GLY A 580 -45.52 -6.70 -23.54
CA GLY A 580 -46.61 -5.74 -23.63
C GLY A 580 -46.25 -4.38 -23.03
N GLU A 581 -47.15 -3.41 -23.23
CA GLU A 581 -47.07 -2.09 -22.58
C GLU A 581 -47.75 -2.18 -21.21
N ALA A 582 -47.02 -1.79 -20.16
CA ALA A 582 -47.57 -1.70 -18.80
C ALA A 582 -48.22 -0.34 -18.59
N THR A 583 -49.38 -0.33 -17.95
CA THR A 583 -50.11 0.87 -17.53
C THR A 583 -50.35 0.80 -16.03
N GLN A 584 -50.51 1.95 -15.37
CA GLN A 584 -50.73 2.02 -13.91
C GLN A 584 -49.61 1.35 -13.07
N PHE A 585 -48.36 1.40 -13.54
CA PHE A 585 -47.21 0.88 -12.80
C PHE A 585 -47.06 1.60 -11.44
N ARG A 586 -46.83 0.80 -10.39
CA ARG A 586 -46.53 1.29 -9.05
C ARG A 586 -45.50 0.37 -8.40
N ALA A 587 -44.36 0.96 -8.02
CA ALA A 587 -43.35 0.29 -7.20
C ALA A 587 -43.62 0.55 -5.71
N ILE A 588 -43.59 -0.51 -4.90
CA ILE A 588 -43.80 -0.45 -3.46
C ILE A 588 -42.50 -0.90 -2.78
N SER A 589 -41.80 0.05 -2.17
CA SER A 589 -40.47 -0.17 -1.60
C SER A 589 -40.45 -1.30 -0.58
N GLY A 590 -39.55 -2.26 -0.78
CA GLY A 590 -39.38 -3.42 0.10
C GLY A 590 -40.38 -4.55 -0.11
N GLN A 591 -41.36 -4.40 -1.01
CA GLN A 591 -42.41 -5.39 -1.26
C GLN A 591 -42.40 -5.89 -2.72
N GLY A 592 -42.46 -4.99 -3.70
CA GLY A 592 -42.47 -5.37 -5.12
C GLY A 592 -43.15 -4.35 -6.03
N VAL A 593 -43.76 -4.80 -7.12
CA VAL A 593 -44.43 -3.96 -8.12
C VAL A 593 -45.85 -4.43 -8.43
N THR A 594 -46.71 -3.48 -8.80
CA THR A 594 -48.05 -3.76 -9.36
C THR A 594 -48.22 -3.01 -10.67
N ALA A 595 -48.84 -3.63 -11.68
CA ALA A 595 -49.10 -3.00 -12.96
C ALA A 595 -50.32 -3.62 -13.67
N HIS A 596 -50.83 -2.95 -14.70
CA HIS A 596 -51.78 -3.53 -15.66
C HIS A 596 -51.08 -3.75 -17.00
N VAL A 597 -51.06 -5.00 -17.48
CA VAL A 597 -50.51 -5.36 -18.79
C VAL A 597 -51.61 -5.99 -19.63
N ALA A 598 -51.84 -5.44 -20.82
CA ALA A 598 -52.97 -5.81 -21.69
C ALA A 598 -54.32 -5.71 -20.94
N SER A 599 -54.96 -6.85 -20.62
CA SER A 599 -56.23 -6.93 -19.89
C SER A 599 -56.10 -7.49 -18.47
N HIS A 600 -54.87 -7.69 -17.98
CA HIS A 600 -54.59 -8.36 -16.72
C HIS A 600 -54.03 -7.40 -15.66
N SER A 601 -54.47 -7.57 -14.42
CA SER A 601 -53.89 -6.90 -13.25
C SER A 601 -52.80 -7.79 -12.66
N ILE A 602 -51.57 -7.29 -12.53
CA ILE A 602 -50.40 -8.09 -12.16
C ILE A 602 -49.73 -7.50 -10.92
N ALA A 603 -49.33 -8.37 -10.00
CA ALA A 603 -48.46 -8.04 -8.89
C ALA A 603 -47.27 -9.00 -8.84
N VAL A 604 -46.07 -8.49 -8.59
CA VAL A 604 -44.83 -9.27 -8.51
C VAL A 604 -44.06 -8.80 -7.29
N GLY A 605 -43.77 -9.69 -6.35
CA GLY A 605 -43.09 -9.29 -5.12
C GLY A 605 -42.88 -10.39 -4.10
N ASN A 606 -42.61 -9.98 -2.86
CA ASN A 606 -42.47 -10.86 -1.71
C ASN A 606 -43.84 -11.29 -1.14
N THR A 607 -43.82 -12.10 -0.07
CA THR A 607 -45.05 -12.55 0.62
C THR A 607 -45.88 -11.39 1.16
N ASP A 608 -45.24 -10.33 1.68
CA ASP A 608 -45.94 -9.18 2.24
C ASP A 608 -46.80 -8.46 1.19
N LEU A 609 -46.31 -8.34 -0.06
CA LEU A 609 -47.09 -7.75 -1.16
C LEU A 609 -48.34 -8.57 -1.47
N ILE A 610 -48.21 -9.90 -1.47
CA ILE A 610 -49.27 -10.83 -1.81
C ILE A 610 -50.33 -10.85 -0.71
N ASP A 611 -49.90 -10.82 0.56
CA ASP A 611 -50.79 -10.72 1.72
C ASP A 611 -51.52 -9.37 1.76
N ASP A 612 -50.84 -8.26 1.50
CA ASP A 612 -51.44 -6.91 1.48
C ASP A 612 -52.50 -6.74 0.38
N LEU A 613 -52.37 -7.49 -0.72
CA LEU A 613 -53.30 -7.48 -1.84
C LEU A 613 -54.43 -8.52 -1.70
N ASP A 614 -54.45 -9.30 -0.61
CA ASP A 614 -55.44 -10.37 -0.34
C ASP A 614 -55.59 -11.33 -1.53
N VAL A 615 -54.45 -11.74 -2.10
CA VAL A 615 -54.40 -12.60 -3.29
C VAL A 615 -54.91 -14.01 -2.97
N ALA A 616 -55.87 -14.48 -3.76
CA ALA A 616 -56.44 -15.82 -3.60
C ALA A 616 -55.52 -16.91 -4.16
N MET A 617 -55.64 -18.12 -3.60
CA MET A 617 -55.04 -19.33 -4.19
C MET A 617 -55.62 -19.62 -5.59
N PRO A 618 -54.87 -20.32 -6.47
CA PRO A 618 -55.31 -20.59 -7.83
C PRO A 618 -56.67 -21.30 -7.86
N SER A 619 -57.62 -20.79 -8.65
CA SER A 619 -58.97 -21.35 -8.77
C SER A 619 -59.04 -22.68 -9.55
N VAL A 620 -57.99 -23.00 -10.30
CA VAL A 620 -57.83 -24.21 -11.11
C VAL A 620 -56.53 -24.86 -10.69
N GLY A 621 -56.57 -26.11 -10.23
CA GLY A 621 -55.41 -26.83 -9.72
C GLY A 621 -55.69 -27.46 -8.36
N ASN A 622 -54.68 -28.13 -7.80
CA ASN A 622 -54.73 -28.71 -6.46
C ASN A 622 -53.43 -28.32 -5.73
N GLU A 623 -53.05 -27.04 -5.86
CA GLU A 623 -51.93 -26.46 -5.13
C GLU A 623 -52.27 -26.34 -3.65
N ASP A 624 -51.39 -26.86 -2.81
CA ASP A 624 -51.41 -26.57 -1.38
C ASP A 624 -50.51 -25.35 -1.09
N LEU A 625 -50.91 -24.54 -0.12
CA LEU A 625 -50.09 -23.42 0.35
C LEU A 625 -48.77 -23.94 0.94
N ASP A 626 -48.83 -25.07 1.66
CA ASP A 626 -47.66 -25.71 2.25
C ASP A 626 -46.63 -26.14 1.18
N ASP A 627 -47.10 -26.67 0.04
CA ASP A 627 -46.23 -27.06 -1.09
C ASP A 627 -45.54 -25.85 -1.75
N ILE A 628 -46.24 -24.71 -1.82
CA ILE A 628 -45.70 -23.46 -2.37
C ILE A 628 -44.62 -22.90 -1.43
N ILE A 629 -44.89 -22.89 -0.12
CA ILE A 629 -43.93 -22.46 0.90
C ILE A 629 -42.70 -23.37 0.86
N GLU A 630 -42.87 -24.69 0.84
CA GLU A 630 -41.76 -25.65 0.73
C GLU A 630 -40.94 -25.41 -0.56
N THR A 631 -41.61 -25.09 -1.66
CA THR A 631 -40.94 -24.76 -2.93
C THR A 631 -40.14 -23.46 -2.83
N MET A 632 -40.68 -22.41 -2.21
CA MET A 632 -39.96 -21.16 -1.99
C MET A 632 -38.75 -21.37 -1.06
N GLU A 633 -38.93 -22.10 0.04
CA GLU A 633 -37.85 -22.43 0.97
C GLU A 633 -36.74 -23.22 0.28
N ARG A 634 -37.09 -24.20 -0.57
CA ARG A 634 -36.12 -24.95 -1.39
C ARG A 634 -35.34 -24.03 -2.32
N LEU A 635 -36.02 -23.13 -3.04
CA LEU A 635 -35.37 -22.18 -3.95
C LEU A 635 -34.44 -21.23 -3.18
N SER A 636 -34.86 -20.74 -2.02
CA SER A 636 -34.01 -19.94 -1.13
C SER A 636 -32.81 -20.72 -0.59
N ALA A 637 -33.00 -21.99 -0.24
CA ALA A 637 -31.91 -22.89 0.16
C ALA A 637 -30.92 -23.20 -0.99
N GLU A 638 -31.36 -23.05 -2.24
CA GLU A 638 -30.50 -23.09 -3.43
C GLU A 638 -29.79 -21.76 -3.71
N GLY A 639 -30.01 -20.73 -2.88
CA GLY A 639 -29.42 -19.39 -3.03
C GLY A 639 -30.15 -18.50 -4.03
N LYS A 640 -31.41 -18.84 -4.36
CA LYS A 640 -32.26 -18.09 -5.28
C LYS A 640 -33.19 -17.17 -4.50
N THR A 641 -33.63 -16.10 -5.13
CA THR A 641 -34.64 -15.17 -4.61
C THR A 641 -35.97 -15.46 -5.29
N PRO A 642 -36.88 -16.25 -4.66
CA PRO A 642 -38.21 -16.49 -5.19
C PRO A 642 -39.09 -15.25 -4.98
N MET A 643 -39.75 -14.81 -6.05
CA MET A 643 -40.80 -13.78 -6.03
C MET A 643 -42.12 -14.42 -6.45
N LEU A 644 -43.19 -14.03 -5.79
CA LEU A 644 -44.53 -14.47 -6.13
C LEU A 644 -45.09 -13.54 -7.21
N ALA A 645 -45.69 -14.14 -8.24
CA ALA A 645 -46.42 -13.44 -9.28
C ALA A 645 -47.91 -13.75 -9.13
N ALA A 646 -48.74 -12.72 -9.05
CA ALA A 646 -50.19 -12.80 -9.02
C ALA A 646 -50.78 -12.14 -10.27
N VAL A 647 -51.83 -12.75 -10.81
CA VAL A 647 -52.57 -12.24 -11.98
C VAL A 647 -54.07 -12.27 -11.70
N ASP A 648 -54.73 -11.13 -11.88
CA ASP A 648 -56.15 -10.90 -11.65
C ASP A 648 -56.63 -11.27 -10.23
N GLY A 649 -55.77 -11.05 -9.23
CA GLY A 649 -56.08 -11.34 -7.83
C GLY A 649 -55.91 -12.82 -7.42
N GLU A 650 -55.40 -13.67 -8.31
CA GLU A 650 -55.03 -15.05 -8.01
C GLU A 650 -53.53 -15.28 -8.14
N LEU A 651 -52.97 -16.16 -7.31
CA LEU A 651 -51.56 -16.54 -7.40
C LEU A 651 -51.29 -17.28 -8.72
N ALA A 652 -50.35 -16.77 -9.51
CA ALA A 652 -50.08 -17.25 -10.87
C ALA A 652 -48.78 -18.05 -10.99
N GLY A 653 -47.81 -17.81 -10.12
CA GLY A 653 -46.56 -18.59 -10.09
C GLY A 653 -45.47 -18.01 -9.20
N ILE A 654 -44.35 -18.72 -9.15
CA ILE A 654 -43.11 -18.26 -8.54
C ILE A 654 -42.10 -17.96 -9.66
N VAL A 655 -41.48 -16.80 -9.60
CA VAL A 655 -40.37 -16.41 -10.48
C VAL A 655 -39.12 -16.27 -9.62
N ALA A 656 -38.11 -17.09 -9.89
CA ALA A 656 -36.88 -17.10 -9.11
C ALA A 656 -35.72 -16.55 -9.93
N VAL A 657 -35.02 -15.59 -9.33
CA VAL A 657 -33.77 -15.03 -9.86
C VAL A 657 -32.64 -15.36 -8.91
N ALA A 658 -31.44 -15.55 -9.45
CA ALA A 658 -30.26 -15.79 -8.63
C ALA A 658 -29.08 -14.99 -9.15
N ASP A 659 -28.27 -14.50 -8.23
CA ASP A 659 -26.95 -13.99 -8.57
C ASP A 659 -25.98 -15.17 -8.58
N THR A 660 -25.55 -15.55 -9.79
CA THR A 660 -24.79 -16.79 -10.00
C THR A 660 -23.35 -16.63 -9.50
N VAL A 661 -22.83 -17.69 -8.87
CA VAL A 661 -21.44 -17.76 -8.43
C VAL A 661 -20.50 -17.75 -9.65
N LYS A 662 -19.41 -16.98 -9.59
CA LYS A 662 -18.42 -16.98 -10.68
C LYS A 662 -17.72 -18.34 -10.77
N PRO A 663 -17.43 -18.85 -11.99
CA PRO A 663 -16.86 -20.18 -12.18
C PRO A 663 -15.54 -20.43 -11.43
N ASP A 664 -14.75 -19.37 -11.22
CA ASP A 664 -13.44 -19.41 -10.58
C ASP A 664 -13.48 -19.22 -9.05
N SER A 665 -14.61 -18.78 -8.49
CA SER A 665 -14.72 -18.42 -7.07
C SER A 665 -14.47 -19.62 -6.15
N GLN A 666 -15.05 -20.78 -6.47
CA GLN A 666 -14.84 -22.00 -5.69
C GLN A 666 -13.37 -22.43 -5.69
N GLN A 667 -12.70 -22.33 -6.85
CA GLN A 667 -11.28 -22.66 -6.97
C GLN A 667 -10.41 -21.68 -6.17
N ALA A 668 -10.68 -20.38 -6.24
CA ALA A 668 -9.95 -19.36 -5.51
C ALA A 668 -10.09 -19.53 -3.99
N ILE A 669 -11.31 -19.78 -3.50
CA ILE A 669 -11.57 -20.00 -2.07
C ILE A 669 -10.90 -21.27 -1.57
N ALA A 670 -10.92 -22.35 -2.35
CA ALA A 670 -10.19 -23.58 -2.03
C ALA A 670 -8.67 -23.34 -1.92
N ALA A 671 -8.09 -22.54 -2.84
CA ALA A 671 -6.69 -22.17 -2.80
C ALA A 671 -6.36 -21.34 -1.54
N LEU A 672 -7.14 -20.30 -1.24
CA LEU A 672 -6.97 -19.50 -0.01
C LEU A 672 -6.99 -20.36 1.26
N LYS A 673 -7.95 -21.29 1.34
CA LYS A 673 -8.04 -22.24 2.46
C LYS A 673 -6.82 -23.16 2.55
N SER A 674 -6.29 -23.62 1.41
CA SER A 674 -5.07 -24.45 1.38
C SER A 674 -3.83 -23.71 1.91
N HIS A 675 -3.78 -22.38 1.76
CA HIS A 675 -2.75 -21.52 2.34
C HIS A 675 -2.93 -21.26 3.84
N GLY A 676 -4.03 -21.73 4.45
CA GLY A 676 -4.36 -21.51 5.87
C GLY A 676 -5.01 -20.15 6.15
N VAL A 677 -5.43 -19.42 5.12
CA VAL A 677 -6.14 -18.15 5.24
C VAL A 677 -7.57 -18.40 5.71
N ASN A 678 -8.02 -17.65 6.72
CA ASN A 678 -9.41 -17.69 7.18
C ASN A 678 -10.30 -16.91 6.20
N VAL A 679 -11.12 -17.61 5.43
CA VAL A 679 -12.04 -16.99 4.46
C VAL A 679 -13.40 -16.78 5.12
N VAL A 680 -13.85 -15.53 5.13
CA VAL A 680 -15.14 -15.09 5.67
C VAL A 680 -15.95 -14.46 4.55
N MET A 681 -17.22 -14.83 4.41
CA MET A 681 -18.13 -14.12 3.51
C MET A 681 -18.95 -13.10 4.30
N LEU A 682 -19.03 -11.88 3.78
CA LEU A 682 -19.80 -10.77 4.35
C LEU A 682 -20.90 -10.37 3.36
N THR A 683 -22.15 -10.29 3.81
CA THR A 683 -23.26 -9.92 2.93
C THR A 683 -24.41 -9.24 3.66
N GLY A 684 -25.16 -8.42 2.93
CA GLY A 684 -26.43 -7.83 3.37
C GLY A 684 -27.64 -8.74 3.17
N ASP A 685 -27.49 -9.85 2.43
CA ASP A 685 -28.54 -10.83 2.22
C ASP A 685 -28.96 -11.53 3.52
N ASN A 686 -30.13 -12.16 3.49
CA ASN A 686 -30.61 -12.98 4.59
C ASN A 686 -29.70 -14.20 4.82
N GLU A 687 -29.80 -14.77 6.03
CA GLU A 687 -28.93 -15.86 6.49
C GLU A 687 -29.07 -17.13 5.63
N THR A 688 -30.28 -17.49 5.22
CA THR A 688 -30.56 -18.66 4.38
C THR A 688 -29.85 -18.60 3.03
N THR A 689 -30.02 -17.49 2.29
CA THR A 689 -29.40 -17.27 0.99
C THR A 689 -27.89 -17.16 1.12
N ALA A 690 -27.39 -16.48 2.16
CA ALA A 690 -25.97 -16.36 2.41
C ALA A 690 -25.33 -17.75 2.65
N HIS A 691 -25.91 -18.60 3.51
CA HIS A 691 -25.38 -19.94 3.73
C HIS A 691 -25.47 -20.84 2.49
N ALA A 692 -26.51 -20.70 1.68
CA ALA A 692 -26.64 -21.42 0.42
C ALA A 692 -25.47 -21.12 -0.53
N VAL A 693 -25.18 -19.84 -0.76
CA VAL A 693 -24.04 -19.40 -1.60
C VAL A 693 -22.71 -19.85 -0.96
N ALA A 694 -22.56 -19.69 0.36
CA ALA A 694 -21.36 -20.11 1.09
C ALA A 694 -21.05 -21.59 0.87
N ASN A 695 -22.07 -22.44 0.95
CA ASN A 695 -21.92 -23.89 0.79
C ASN A 695 -21.50 -24.26 -0.64
N GLN A 696 -21.99 -23.56 -1.66
CA GLN A 696 -21.60 -23.77 -3.06
C GLN A 696 -20.10 -23.50 -3.28
N VAL A 697 -19.58 -22.41 -2.71
CA VAL A 697 -18.16 -22.05 -2.83
C VAL A 697 -17.26 -22.65 -1.74
N GLY A 698 -17.86 -23.34 -0.77
CA GLY A 698 -17.17 -23.98 0.35
C GLY A 698 -16.62 -23.00 1.38
N VAL A 699 -17.30 -21.88 1.68
CA VAL A 699 -16.97 -20.95 2.78
C VAL A 699 -17.68 -21.39 4.06
N SER A 700 -16.93 -21.40 5.18
CA SER A 700 -17.44 -21.89 6.47
C SER A 700 -17.97 -20.78 7.37
N ASN A 701 -17.37 -19.59 7.26
CA ASN A 701 -17.63 -18.45 8.13
C ASN A 701 -18.43 -17.42 7.33
N VAL A 702 -19.67 -17.18 7.74
CA VAL A 702 -20.60 -16.30 7.03
C VAL A 702 -21.13 -15.26 8.00
N ILE A 703 -21.12 -14.00 7.60
CA ILE A 703 -21.72 -12.88 8.32
C ILE A 703 -22.79 -12.29 7.39
N ALA A 704 -24.05 -12.59 7.69
CA ALA A 704 -25.21 -12.21 6.89
C ALA A 704 -26.01 -11.05 7.54
N GLY A 705 -26.91 -10.43 6.78
CA GLY A 705 -27.79 -9.35 7.25
C GLY A 705 -27.07 -8.04 7.60
N VAL A 706 -25.86 -7.82 7.07
CA VAL A 706 -25.05 -6.65 7.42
C VAL A 706 -25.39 -5.46 6.54
N ARG A 707 -25.81 -4.36 7.17
CA ARG A 707 -26.02 -3.07 6.49
C ARG A 707 -24.68 -2.47 6.03
N PRO A 708 -24.63 -1.70 4.92
CA PRO A 708 -23.39 -1.10 4.42
C PRO A 708 -22.57 -0.34 5.47
N GLU A 709 -23.25 0.46 6.31
CA GLU A 709 -22.63 1.25 7.40
C GLU A 709 -21.91 0.38 8.44
N ASN A 710 -22.39 -0.84 8.67
CA ASN A 710 -21.87 -1.74 9.69
C ASN A 710 -20.79 -2.70 9.15
N LYS A 711 -20.54 -2.72 7.83
CA LYS A 711 -19.51 -3.62 7.25
C LYS A 711 -18.12 -3.32 7.81
N ALA A 712 -17.79 -2.05 8.02
CA ALA A 712 -16.50 -1.64 8.59
C ALA A 712 -16.32 -2.12 10.05
N ASP A 713 -17.41 -2.21 10.82
CA ASP A 713 -17.37 -2.70 12.21
C ASP A 713 -17.06 -4.21 12.28
N GLU A 714 -17.57 -5.00 11.32
CA GLU A 714 -17.23 -6.43 11.22
C GLU A 714 -15.74 -6.64 10.91
N ILE A 715 -15.17 -5.80 10.04
CA ILE A 715 -13.72 -5.79 9.80
C ILE A 715 -12.96 -5.46 11.09
N ALA A 716 -13.41 -4.46 11.85
CA ALA A 716 -12.80 -4.07 13.12
C ALA A 716 -12.86 -5.18 14.18
N LYS A 717 -13.95 -5.96 14.24
CA LYS A 717 -14.08 -7.12 15.14
C LYS A 717 -13.05 -8.21 14.81
N LEU A 718 -12.84 -8.52 13.54
CA LEU A 718 -11.83 -9.49 13.11
C LEU A 718 -10.41 -8.99 13.40
N GLN A 719 -10.14 -7.70 13.19
CA GLN A 719 -8.86 -7.09 13.55
C GLN A 719 -8.61 -7.16 15.07
N ALA A 720 -9.64 -6.92 15.90
CA ALA A 720 -9.53 -7.01 17.36
C ALA A 720 -9.23 -8.43 17.86
N GLN A 721 -9.55 -9.46 17.09
CA GLN A 721 -9.18 -10.86 17.36
C GLN A 721 -7.74 -11.19 16.97
N GLY A 722 -6.97 -10.22 16.45
CA GLY A 722 -5.58 -10.40 16.07
C GLY A 722 -5.38 -10.87 14.61
N TYR A 723 -6.43 -10.85 13.78
CA TYR A 723 -6.29 -11.10 12.36
C TYR A 723 -5.76 -9.86 11.62
N THR A 724 -4.90 -10.11 10.64
CA THR A 724 -4.58 -9.15 9.57
C THR A 724 -5.59 -9.39 8.46
N VAL A 725 -6.53 -8.46 8.31
CA VAL A 725 -7.74 -8.64 7.50
C VAL A 725 -7.57 -7.96 6.14
N ALA A 726 -7.83 -8.71 5.08
CA ALA A 726 -8.10 -8.15 3.77
C ALA A 726 -9.60 -8.14 3.48
N MET A 727 -10.11 -7.04 2.93
CA MET A 727 -11.49 -6.93 2.45
C MET A 727 -11.48 -6.94 0.93
N VAL A 728 -12.37 -7.70 0.30
CA VAL A 728 -12.55 -7.73 -1.16
C VAL A 728 -13.97 -7.30 -1.50
N GLY A 729 -14.11 -6.31 -2.36
CA GLY A 729 -15.40 -5.79 -2.80
C GLY A 729 -15.33 -5.11 -4.16
N ASP A 730 -16.49 -4.79 -4.72
CA ASP A 730 -16.65 -4.13 -6.03
C ASP A 730 -17.50 -2.83 -5.93
N GLY A 731 -18.23 -2.64 -4.84
CA GLY A 731 -19.22 -1.58 -4.71
C GLY A 731 -18.74 -0.32 -3.97
N ILE A 732 -19.47 0.79 -4.20
CA ILE A 732 -19.40 2.01 -3.38
C ILE A 732 -19.73 1.69 -1.91
N ASN A 733 -20.65 0.74 -1.70
CA ASN A 733 -21.09 0.28 -0.39
C ASN A 733 -19.96 -0.35 0.44
N ASP A 734 -18.90 -0.82 -0.23
CA ASP A 734 -17.77 -1.49 0.42
C ASP A 734 -16.59 -0.57 0.66
N ALA A 735 -16.59 0.65 0.10
CA ALA A 735 -15.50 1.60 0.24
C ALA A 735 -15.10 1.86 1.71
N PRO A 736 -16.04 2.03 2.67
CA PRO A 736 -15.69 2.17 4.08
C PRO A 736 -15.02 0.91 4.67
N ALA A 737 -15.48 -0.28 4.27
CA ALA A 737 -14.92 -1.55 4.74
C ALA A 737 -13.54 -1.83 4.12
N LEU A 738 -13.35 -1.50 2.83
CA LEU A 738 -12.07 -1.56 2.12
C LEU A 738 -11.03 -0.65 2.78
N ALA A 739 -11.40 0.58 3.12
CA ALA A 739 -10.52 1.53 3.78
C ALA A 739 -10.21 1.15 5.24
N ARG A 740 -11.11 0.41 5.91
CA ARG A 740 -10.89 -0.06 7.29
C ARG A 740 -9.99 -1.31 7.37
N ALA A 741 -9.97 -2.12 6.32
CA ALA A 741 -9.15 -3.32 6.25
C ALA A 741 -7.65 -2.99 6.31
N ASN A 742 -6.82 -3.99 6.63
CA ASN A 742 -5.36 -3.82 6.54
C ASN A 742 -4.90 -3.73 5.08
N VAL A 743 -5.62 -4.39 4.17
CA VAL A 743 -5.48 -4.26 2.72
C VAL A 743 -6.86 -4.34 2.09
N GLY A 744 -7.28 -3.28 1.39
CA GLY A 744 -8.49 -3.29 0.58
C GLY A 744 -8.21 -3.79 -0.84
N PHE A 745 -8.99 -4.78 -1.31
CA PHE A 745 -8.99 -5.27 -2.69
C PHE A 745 -10.26 -4.83 -3.40
N ALA A 746 -10.11 -3.98 -4.42
CA ALA A 746 -11.19 -3.67 -5.34
C ALA A 746 -11.18 -4.61 -6.53
N ILE A 747 -12.36 -5.03 -6.98
CA ILE A 747 -12.52 -5.68 -8.28
C ILE A 747 -12.65 -4.60 -9.36
N GLY A 748 -11.95 -4.76 -10.48
CA GLY A 748 -11.82 -3.77 -11.56
C GLY A 748 -13.10 -3.53 -12.38
N THR A 749 -14.12 -4.38 -12.22
CA THR A 749 -15.49 -4.10 -12.68
C THR A 749 -16.26 -3.18 -11.73
N GLY A 750 -15.71 -2.90 -10.56
CA GLY A 750 -16.28 -2.06 -9.54
C GLY A 750 -16.24 -0.57 -9.87
N THR A 751 -16.93 0.22 -9.06
CA THR A 751 -17.04 1.67 -9.28
C THR A 751 -15.68 2.39 -9.14
N ASP A 752 -15.51 3.52 -9.85
CA ASP A 752 -14.28 4.33 -9.78
C ASP A 752 -13.93 4.71 -8.32
N VAL A 753 -14.94 4.87 -7.45
CA VAL A 753 -14.77 5.13 -6.01
C VAL A 753 -14.15 3.93 -5.27
N ALA A 754 -14.57 2.71 -5.57
CA ALA A 754 -14.02 1.49 -4.97
C ALA A 754 -12.55 1.31 -5.40
N ILE A 755 -12.25 1.52 -6.68
CA ILE A 755 -10.88 1.49 -7.20
C ILE A 755 -10.00 2.55 -6.53
N GLN A 756 -10.54 3.76 -6.31
CA GLN A 756 -9.84 4.85 -5.62
C GLN A 756 -9.69 4.62 -4.11
N SER A 757 -10.52 3.80 -3.49
CA SER A 757 -10.45 3.52 -2.05
C SER A 757 -9.59 2.29 -1.71
N ALA A 758 -9.31 1.41 -2.68
CA ALA A 758 -8.58 0.17 -2.47
C ALA A 758 -7.05 0.30 -2.62
N ASP A 759 -6.33 -0.51 -1.84
CA ASP A 759 -4.87 -0.65 -1.89
C ASP A 759 -4.41 -1.51 -3.06
N VAL A 760 -5.23 -2.50 -3.43
CA VAL A 760 -4.99 -3.43 -4.53
C VAL A 760 -6.23 -3.48 -5.43
N THR A 761 -6.03 -3.45 -6.74
CA THR A 761 -7.12 -3.56 -7.72
C THR A 761 -6.91 -4.79 -8.60
N LEU A 762 -7.94 -5.64 -8.69
CA LEU A 762 -7.96 -6.86 -9.51
C LEU A 762 -8.65 -6.56 -10.84
N MET A 763 -7.89 -6.38 -11.92
CA MET A 763 -8.43 -5.94 -13.21
C MET A 763 -9.44 -6.91 -13.84
N ASN A 764 -9.31 -8.21 -13.56
CA ASN A 764 -9.99 -9.27 -14.31
C ASN A 764 -11.27 -9.82 -13.68
N GLY A 765 -11.89 -9.14 -12.70
CA GLY A 765 -13.15 -9.65 -12.12
C GLY A 765 -13.01 -10.94 -11.30
N SER A 766 -11.86 -11.62 -11.39
CA SER A 766 -11.59 -12.97 -10.92
C SER A 766 -10.97 -12.97 -9.53
N LEU A 767 -11.47 -13.85 -8.66
CA LEU A 767 -10.91 -14.04 -7.32
C LEU A 767 -9.55 -14.73 -7.35
N MET A 768 -9.16 -15.37 -8.46
CA MET A 768 -7.81 -15.92 -8.62
C MET A 768 -6.75 -14.82 -8.60
N GLY A 769 -7.08 -13.59 -9.02
CA GLY A 769 -6.19 -12.44 -8.90
C GLY A 769 -5.74 -12.18 -7.46
N LEU A 770 -6.63 -12.38 -6.48
CA LEU A 770 -6.30 -12.27 -5.05
C LEU A 770 -5.30 -13.37 -4.62
N VAL A 771 -5.54 -14.62 -5.02
CA VAL A 771 -4.64 -15.74 -4.71
C VAL A 771 -3.25 -15.48 -5.27
N HIS A 772 -3.18 -15.05 -6.52
CA HIS A 772 -1.94 -14.69 -7.19
C HIS A 772 -1.21 -13.53 -6.52
N ALA A 773 -1.94 -12.52 -6.03
CA ALA A 773 -1.38 -11.41 -5.27
C ALA A 773 -0.74 -11.87 -3.96
N LEU A 774 -1.43 -12.75 -3.22
CA LEU A 774 -0.92 -13.34 -1.98
C LEU A 774 0.32 -14.20 -2.23
N ASP A 775 0.31 -15.05 -3.25
CA ASP A 775 1.46 -15.91 -3.56
C ASP A 775 2.70 -15.11 -3.99
N LEU A 776 2.49 -14.08 -4.83
CA LEU A 776 3.55 -13.20 -5.27
C LEU A 776 4.13 -12.43 -4.09
N THR A 777 3.30 -11.83 -3.23
CA THR A 777 3.76 -11.05 -2.07
C THR A 777 4.52 -11.91 -1.07
N HIS A 778 4.09 -13.14 -0.80
CA HIS A 778 4.86 -14.08 0.02
C HIS A 778 6.23 -14.43 -0.60
N ALA A 779 6.28 -14.65 -1.92
CA ALA A 779 7.53 -14.87 -2.62
C ALA A 779 8.45 -13.64 -2.55
N THR A 780 7.89 -12.44 -2.65
CA THR A 780 8.60 -11.17 -2.51
C THR A 780 9.15 -10.97 -1.12
N MET A 781 8.35 -11.18 -0.07
CA MET A 781 8.80 -11.03 1.32
C MET A 781 9.90 -12.04 1.67
N ARG A 782 9.80 -13.28 1.16
CA ARG A 782 10.88 -14.27 1.27
C ARG A 782 12.15 -13.81 0.56
N ASN A 783 12.02 -13.23 -0.64
CA ASN A 783 13.14 -12.72 -1.40
C ASN A 783 13.84 -11.56 -0.67
N ILE A 784 13.07 -10.63 -0.11
CA ILE A 784 13.59 -9.51 0.70
C ILE A 784 14.32 -10.05 1.94
N ALA A 785 13.73 -11.00 2.66
CA ALA A 785 14.36 -11.62 3.82
C ALA A 785 15.68 -12.34 3.47
N GLN A 786 15.73 -13.04 2.32
CA GLN A 786 16.96 -13.65 1.81
C GLN A 786 18.02 -12.60 1.47
N ASN A 787 17.64 -11.54 0.76
CA ASN A 787 18.56 -10.48 0.37
C ASN A 787 19.14 -9.76 1.60
N LEU A 788 18.29 -9.45 2.58
CA LEU A 788 18.68 -8.90 3.86
C LEU A 788 19.62 -9.85 4.63
N GLY A 789 19.29 -11.15 4.65
CA GLY A 789 20.12 -12.19 5.25
C GLY A 789 21.50 -12.32 4.58
N PHE A 790 21.57 -12.28 3.26
CA PHE A 790 22.84 -12.29 2.52
C PHE A 790 23.66 -11.04 2.81
N ALA A 791 23.04 -9.85 2.77
CA ALA A 791 23.71 -8.59 3.02
C ALA A 791 24.29 -8.49 4.44
N LEU A 792 23.52 -8.89 5.46
CA LEU A 792 23.98 -8.86 6.85
C LEU A 792 24.95 -10.01 7.18
N GLY A 793 24.70 -11.20 6.63
CA GLY A 793 25.51 -12.40 6.89
C GLY A 793 26.94 -12.25 6.39
N TYR A 794 27.13 -11.83 5.13
CA TYR A 794 28.47 -11.66 4.57
C TYR A 794 29.24 -10.54 5.28
N ASN A 795 28.59 -9.41 5.59
CA ASN A 795 29.18 -8.30 6.33
C ASN A 795 29.64 -8.73 7.72
N SER A 796 28.81 -9.46 8.46
CA SER A 796 29.13 -9.90 9.82
C SER A 796 30.33 -10.85 9.85
N ILE A 797 30.39 -11.79 8.91
CA ILE A 797 31.53 -12.71 8.74
C ILE A 797 32.77 -11.91 8.31
N GLY A 798 32.63 -11.03 7.34
CA GLY A 798 33.71 -10.22 6.80
C GLY A 798 34.34 -9.29 7.84
N ILE A 799 33.52 -8.59 8.65
CA ILE A 799 33.98 -7.75 9.76
C ILE A 799 34.75 -8.57 10.79
N SER A 800 34.26 -9.77 11.14
CA SER A 800 34.93 -10.63 12.11
C SER A 800 36.32 -11.08 11.62
N ILE A 801 36.43 -11.43 10.34
CA ILE A 801 37.71 -11.79 9.72
C ILE A 801 38.63 -10.56 9.62
N ALA A 802 38.11 -9.40 9.21
CA ALA A 802 38.86 -8.14 9.11
C ALA A 802 39.38 -7.63 10.46
N ALA A 803 38.58 -7.79 11.52
CA ALA A 803 38.96 -7.46 12.88
C ALA A 803 40.12 -8.34 13.39
N GLY A 804 40.36 -9.48 12.72
CA GLY A 804 41.51 -10.34 12.98
C GLY A 804 41.21 -11.54 13.88
N VAL A 805 39.93 -11.88 14.08
CA VAL A 805 39.52 -13.06 14.89
C VAL A 805 40.16 -14.35 14.38
N LEU A 806 40.37 -14.47 13.07
CA LEU A 806 40.96 -15.66 12.43
C LEU A 806 42.49 -15.65 12.41
N TYR A 807 43.12 -14.51 12.71
CA TYR A 807 44.57 -14.35 12.59
C TYR A 807 45.37 -15.26 13.54
N PRO A 808 45.00 -15.43 14.84
CA PRO A 808 45.75 -16.32 15.74
C PRO A 808 45.84 -17.77 15.27
N PHE A 809 44.89 -18.21 14.44
CA PHE A 809 44.79 -19.59 13.95
C PHE A 809 45.40 -19.77 12.56
N THR A 810 45.29 -18.76 11.68
CA THR A 810 45.64 -18.89 10.26
C THR A 810 46.77 -17.96 9.81
N GLY A 811 47.14 -16.97 10.63
CA GLY A 811 48.11 -15.92 10.27
C GLY A 811 47.64 -14.97 9.16
N MET A 812 46.40 -15.12 8.67
CA MET A 812 45.86 -14.33 7.57
C MET A 812 45.07 -13.13 8.09
N MET A 813 45.37 -11.94 7.54
CA MET A 813 44.51 -10.76 7.66
C MET A 813 43.63 -10.62 6.43
N LEU A 814 42.43 -10.05 6.59
CA LEU A 814 41.58 -9.75 5.45
C LEU A 814 42.25 -8.66 4.60
N ASN A 815 42.62 -9.00 3.38
CA ASN A 815 43.10 -8.02 2.41
C ASN A 815 41.93 -7.08 2.03
N PRO A 816 42.09 -5.75 2.13
CA PRO A 816 41.10 -4.76 1.67
C PRO A 816 40.52 -5.02 0.26
N MET A 817 41.32 -5.65 -0.61
CA MET A 817 40.92 -6.06 -1.96
C MET A 817 39.83 -7.13 -1.96
N ILE A 818 40.00 -8.16 -1.13
CA ILE A 818 39.01 -9.25 -0.96
C ILE A 818 37.73 -8.64 -0.38
N ALA A 819 37.84 -7.63 0.48
CA ALA A 819 36.69 -6.89 0.97
C ALA A 819 35.93 -6.15 -0.14
N GLY A 820 36.64 -5.41 -1.00
CA GLY A 820 36.03 -4.75 -2.15
C GLY A 820 35.42 -5.73 -3.16
N ALA A 821 36.05 -6.88 -3.39
CA ALA A 821 35.49 -7.92 -4.27
C ALA A 821 34.25 -8.61 -3.67
N ALA A 822 34.26 -8.90 -2.37
CA ALA A 822 33.12 -9.47 -1.66
C ALA A 822 31.91 -8.53 -1.68
N MET A 823 32.14 -7.21 -1.60
CA MET A 823 31.11 -6.18 -1.72
C MET A 823 30.39 -6.21 -3.09
N ALA A 824 31.17 -6.29 -4.19
CA ALA A 824 30.62 -6.39 -5.54
C ALA A 824 29.84 -7.70 -5.72
N PHE A 825 30.36 -8.82 -5.19
CA PHE A 825 29.69 -10.11 -5.25
C PHE A 825 28.39 -10.15 -4.43
N SER A 826 28.38 -9.55 -3.24
CA SER A 826 27.18 -9.42 -2.41
C SER A 826 26.06 -8.67 -3.14
N SER A 827 26.41 -7.56 -3.78
CA SER A 827 25.46 -6.78 -4.60
C SER A 827 24.93 -7.60 -5.78
N LEU A 828 25.80 -8.35 -6.47
CA LEU A 828 25.40 -9.25 -7.55
C LEU A 828 24.44 -10.35 -7.06
N CYS A 829 24.72 -10.96 -5.91
CA CYS A 829 23.85 -11.99 -5.32
C CYS A 829 22.45 -11.45 -5.04
N VAL A 830 22.33 -10.27 -4.42
CA VAL A 830 21.04 -9.62 -4.16
C VAL A 830 20.30 -9.31 -5.46
N VAL A 831 21.00 -8.76 -6.46
CA VAL A 831 20.39 -8.43 -7.76
C VAL A 831 19.90 -9.67 -8.50
N THR A 832 20.72 -10.73 -8.55
CA THR A 832 20.33 -11.99 -9.19
C THR A 832 19.18 -12.65 -8.45
N ASN A 833 19.19 -12.63 -7.11
CA ASN A 833 18.11 -13.21 -6.33
C ASN A 833 16.79 -12.44 -6.51
N ALA A 834 16.81 -11.10 -6.48
CA ALA A 834 15.62 -10.28 -6.77
C ALA A 834 15.08 -10.53 -8.19
N SER A 835 15.97 -10.68 -9.17
CA SER A 835 15.59 -10.95 -10.56
C SER A 835 14.84 -12.28 -10.74
N ARG A 836 14.96 -13.24 -9.81
CA ARG A 836 14.19 -14.50 -9.86
C ARG A 836 12.69 -14.28 -9.79
N LEU A 837 12.23 -13.17 -9.18
CA LEU A 837 10.81 -12.82 -9.12
C LEU A 837 10.21 -12.53 -10.51
N ARG A 838 11.03 -12.19 -11.52
CA ARG A 838 10.57 -12.05 -12.91
C ARG A 838 10.05 -13.37 -13.50
N LEU A 839 10.57 -14.49 -13.04
CA LEU A 839 10.21 -15.84 -13.50
C LEU A 839 9.06 -16.43 -12.69
N PHE A 840 8.42 -15.64 -11.81
CA PHE A 840 7.29 -16.09 -11.02
C PHE A 840 6.12 -16.48 -11.92
N ASP A 841 5.66 -17.72 -11.79
CA ASP A 841 4.59 -18.31 -12.59
C ASP A 841 3.41 -18.67 -11.66
N PRO A 842 2.28 -17.94 -11.76
CA PRO A 842 1.14 -18.12 -10.86
C PRO A 842 0.51 -19.51 -10.97
N ASP A 843 0.39 -20.07 -12.18
CA ASP A 843 -0.23 -21.39 -12.38
C ASP A 843 0.59 -22.53 -11.78
N LYS A 844 1.92 -22.37 -11.76
CA LYS A 844 2.80 -23.32 -11.07
C LYS A 844 2.74 -23.17 -9.56
N ALA A 845 2.57 -21.95 -9.05
CA ALA A 845 2.43 -21.69 -7.61
C ALA A 845 1.16 -22.35 -7.05
N VAL A 846 0.03 -22.18 -7.73
CA VAL A 846 -1.26 -22.79 -7.38
C VAL A 846 -1.20 -24.33 -7.48
N ARG A 847 -0.54 -24.90 -8.50
CA ARG A 847 -0.35 -26.36 -8.60
C ARG A 847 0.61 -26.95 -7.56
N ALA A 848 1.47 -26.12 -6.97
CA ALA A 848 2.43 -26.53 -5.94
C ALA A 848 1.84 -26.46 -4.51
N ALA A 849 0.52 -26.28 -4.37
CA ALA A 849 -0.29 -25.99 -3.16
C ALA A 849 -0.04 -26.80 -1.87
N ASN A 850 0.91 -27.74 -1.83
CA ASN A 850 1.31 -28.44 -0.61
C ASN A 850 2.67 -28.00 -0.03
N ARG A 851 3.39 -27.01 -0.60
CA ARG A 851 4.79 -26.73 -0.17
C ARG A 851 5.24 -25.27 -0.09
N THR A 852 4.44 -24.28 -0.47
CA THR A 852 4.97 -22.91 -0.65
C THR A 852 4.97 -22.06 0.61
N TYR A 853 3.89 -22.03 1.41
CA TYR A 853 3.83 -21.41 2.76
C TYR A 853 2.49 -21.76 3.45
N GLN A 854 2.45 -21.70 4.78
CA GLN A 854 1.21 -21.70 5.55
C GLN A 854 1.14 -20.44 6.38
N VAL A 855 0.00 -19.76 6.32
CA VAL A 855 -0.25 -18.59 7.15
C VAL A 855 -0.52 -19.05 8.58
N ARG A 856 0.19 -18.46 9.55
CA ARG A 856 -0.02 -18.76 10.96
C ARG A 856 -1.33 -18.09 11.42
N GLN A 857 -2.31 -18.90 11.82
CA GLN A 857 -3.52 -18.36 12.42
C GLN A 857 -3.20 -17.75 13.80
N PRO A 858 -3.83 -16.61 14.15
CA PRO A 858 -3.72 -16.08 15.50
C PRO A 858 -4.23 -17.12 16.49
N ASN A 859 -3.41 -17.41 17.51
CA ASN A 859 -3.77 -18.33 18.58
C ASN A 859 -4.63 -17.56 19.60
N PRO A 860 -5.92 -17.90 19.79
CA PRO A 860 -6.79 -17.16 20.72
C PRO A 860 -6.29 -17.21 22.18
N ASN A 861 -5.34 -18.10 22.51
CA ASN A 861 -4.72 -18.20 23.83
C ASN A 861 -3.41 -17.39 24.00
N ASP A 862 -2.87 -16.74 22.95
CA ASP A 862 -1.59 -15.98 23.02
C ASP A 862 -1.76 -14.50 23.38
N ASN A 863 -2.94 -14.08 23.83
CA ASN A 863 -3.26 -12.67 24.15
C ASN A 863 -2.54 -12.09 25.38
N ASN A 864 -1.37 -12.60 25.80
CA ASN A 864 -0.76 -12.18 27.06
C ASN A 864 0.73 -11.80 27.07
N HIS A 865 1.39 -11.50 25.94
CA HIS A 865 2.81 -11.07 26.04
C HIS A 865 3.33 -9.91 25.20
N ASN A 866 2.50 -9.13 24.49
CA ASN A 866 2.96 -7.86 23.90
C ASN A 866 2.06 -6.69 24.30
N ASN A 867 1.98 -6.42 25.61
CA ASN A 867 1.33 -5.23 26.12
C ASN A 867 2.38 -4.22 26.59
N HIS A 868 3.04 -3.58 25.62
CA HIS A 868 3.70 -2.30 25.86
C HIS A 868 3.38 -1.34 24.70
N SER A 869 2.57 -0.32 25.03
CA SER A 869 2.32 0.95 24.30
C SER A 869 0.98 1.21 23.60
N GLN A 870 -0.14 0.59 24.00
CA GLN A 870 -1.46 1.17 23.73
C GLN A 870 -2.26 1.36 25.03
N LYS A 871 -2.26 2.60 25.53
CA LYS A 871 -3.16 3.02 26.62
C LYS A 871 -4.57 3.22 26.04
N GLY A 872 -5.43 2.24 26.30
CA GLY A 872 -6.84 2.36 26.70
C GLY A 872 -7.79 3.20 25.86
N PHE A 873 -8.57 2.54 25.00
CA PHE A 873 -9.97 2.89 24.78
C PHE A 873 -10.82 1.82 25.46
N ILE A 874 -11.57 2.21 26.50
CA ILE A 874 -12.56 1.36 27.17
C ILE A 874 -13.85 1.45 26.36
N MET A 875 -14.08 0.49 25.47
CA MET A 875 -15.42 0.04 25.08
C MET A 875 -15.29 -1.24 24.27
N GLY A 876 -15.71 -2.36 24.84
CA GLY A 876 -15.69 -3.65 24.17
C GLY A 876 -15.66 -4.81 25.14
N LEU A 877 -16.52 -4.80 26.16
CA LEU A 877 -16.59 -5.90 27.12
C LEU A 877 -17.94 -5.96 27.87
N PHE A 878 -19.07 -5.71 27.20
CA PHE A 878 -20.40 -6.10 27.72
C PHE A 878 -21.40 -6.32 26.57
N SER A 879 -21.23 -7.39 25.82
CA SER A 879 -22.29 -7.96 24.97
C SER A 879 -22.22 -9.49 25.02
N ASP A 880 -22.31 -10.04 26.22
CA ASP A 880 -22.57 -11.46 26.42
C ASP A 880 -23.36 -11.61 27.72
N HIS A 881 -24.67 -11.33 27.65
CA HIS A 881 -25.69 -11.87 28.55
C HIS A 881 -27.08 -11.30 28.18
N LYS A 882 -27.59 -11.65 26.99
CA LYS A 882 -29.04 -11.57 26.72
C LYS A 882 -29.50 -12.54 25.64
N ALA A 883 -29.13 -13.80 25.76
CA ALA A 883 -29.73 -14.89 24.97
C ALA A 883 -29.61 -16.24 25.72
N LYS A 884 -30.17 -16.30 26.94
CA LYS A 884 -30.45 -17.58 27.63
C LYS A 884 -31.40 -17.38 28.80
N LYS A 885 -32.66 -17.03 28.49
CA LYS A 885 -33.75 -17.13 29.46
C LYS A 885 -35.10 -17.16 28.75
N GLU A 886 -35.31 -18.21 27.96
CA GLU A 886 -36.63 -18.77 27.67
C GLU A 886 -36.40 -20.23 27.26
N GLY A 887 -37.02 -21.17 27.98
CA GLY A 887 -36.93 -22.61 27.72
C GLY A 887 -35.94 -23.37 28.62
N MET A 888 -36.32 -23.66 29.87
CA MET A 888 -36.40 -25.05 30.35
C MET A 888 -37.06 -25.07 31.74
N HIS A 889 -38.26 -25.64 31.80
CA HIS A 889 -38.90 -26.11 33.02
C HIS A 889 -38.40 -27.55 33.31
N GLU A 890 -38.40 -27.91 34.60
CA GLU A 890 -38.33 -29.26 35.21
C GLU A 890 -36.98 -29.81 35.74
N GLY A 891 -37.04 -30.31 37.00
CA GLY A 891 -36.10 -31.27 37.63
C GLY A 891 -35.16 -30.69 38.70
N MET A 892 -35.56 -30.49 39.96
CA MET A 892 -35.56 -31.46 41.08
C MET A 892 -34.19 -31.62 41.80
N GLU A 893 -34.16 -31.19 43.08
CA GLU A 893 -33.31 -31.61 44.23
C GLU A 893 -31.76 -31.50 44.11
N GLY A 894 -30.95 -31.09 45.10
CA GLY A 894 -31.10 -30.79 46.52
C GLY A 894 -29.68 -30.68 47.14
N MET A 895 -29.58 -30.12 48.35
CA MET A 895 -28.40 -30.03 49.25
C MET A 895 -27.24 -29.10 48.80
N GLY A 896 -26.65 -28.22 49.60
CA GLY A 896 -26.65 -28.02 51.05
C GLY A 896 -25.21 -27.97 51.58
N GLY A 897 -24.80 -26.88 52.23
CA GLY A 897 -23.54 -26.74 53.01
C GLY A 897 -22.62 -25.62 52.49
N ALA A 898 -22.47 -24.43 53.09
CA ALA A 898 -22.16 -23.98 54.46
C ALA A 898 -20.65 -23.86 54.78
N HIS A 899 -20.30 -22.68 55.33
CA HIS A 899 -19.07 -22.23 56.00
C HIS A 899 -17.88 -21.78 55.11
N SER A 900 -17.37 -20.54 55.09
CA SER A 900 -17.18 -19.40 56.03
C SER A 900 -15.79 -19.33 56.70
N CYS A 901 -15.14 -18.16 56.51
CA CYS A 901 -14.09 -17.51 57.35
C CYS A 901 -12.67 -18.11 57.32
N CYS A 902 -11.52 -17.39 57.30
CA CYS A 902 -11.02 -16.02 57.55
C CYS A 902 -9.81 -15.79 56.61
N GLY A 903 -9.22 -14.62 56.30
CA GLY A 903 -9.30 -13.24 56.77
C GLY A 903 -7.91 -12.60 56.61
N HIS A 904 -7.80 -11.44 55.93
CA HIS A 904 -6.93 -10.29 56.30
C HIS A 904 -7.10 -9.12 55.31
N THR A 905 -6.91 -7.92 55.86
CA THR A 905 -7.48 -6.61 55.53
C THR A 905 -6.47 -5.63 54.93
N ALA A 906 -6.95 -4.72 54.05
CA ALA A 906 -6.63 -3.29 53.91
C ALA A 906 -6.77 -2.89 52.43
N GLY A 907 -7.47 -1.87 51.96
CA GLY A 907 -8.28 -0.79 52.54
C GLY A 907 -8.50 0.19 51.38
N ALA A 908 -9.74 0.33 50.88
CA ALA A 908 -10.10 1.33 49.89
C ALA A 908 -11.58 1.71 50.08
N ASP A 909 -11.81 3.01 50.10
CA ASP A 909 -13.07 3.72 50.28
C ASP A 909 -14.21 3.12 49.42
N GLN A 910 -15.31 2.69 50.05
CA GLN A 910 -16.53 2.33 49.31
C GLN A 910 -17.33 3.61 49.06
N SER A 911 -17.17 4.22 47.89
CA SER A 911 -18.13 5.21 47.39
C SER A 911 -19.50 4.53 47.24
N VAL A 912 -20.49 4.99 47.98
CA VAL A 912 -21.87 4.52 47.83
C VAL A 912 -22.36 4.98 46.45
N LEU A 913 -22.49 4.05 45.52
CA LEU A 913 -22.96 4.32 44.16
C LEU A 913 -24.40 4.86 44.21
N ALA A 914 -24.64 6.04 43.64
CA ALA A 914 -25.97 6.59 43.41
C ALA A 914 -26.65 5.86 42.24
N LYS A 915 -27.98 5.94 42.11
CA LYS A 915 -28.68 5.39 40.94
C LYS A 915 -29.18 6.50 40.04
N ASP A 916 -28.96 6.35 38.74
CA ASP A 916 -29.57 7.19 37.72
C ASP A 916 -31.09 6.94 37.69
N PRO A 917 -31.94 7.96 37.93
CA PRO A 917 -33.39 7.79 38.02
C PRO A 917 -34.06 7.49 36.67
N VAL A 918 -33.40 7.72 35.53
CA VAL A 918 -33.97 7.46 34.20
C VAL A 918 -33.72 6.02 33.74
N CYS A 919 -32.50 5.51 33.96
CA CYS A 919 -32.11 4.18 33.45
C CYS A 919 -31.82 3.14 34.53
N GLY A 920 -31.73 3.54 35.81
CA GLY A 920 -31.45 2.66 36.96
C GLY A 920 -29.98 2.25 37.11
N MET A 921 -29.08 2.77 36.26
CA MET A 921 -27.65 2.47 36.30
C MET A 921 -27.01 3.00 37.58
N SER A 922 -26.09 2.24 38.18
CA SER A 922 -25.33 2.68 39.36
C SER A 922 -24.21 3.61 38.90
N VAL A 923 -24.19 4.83 39.44
CA VAL A 923 -23.30 5.93 39.09
C VAL A 923 -22.49 6.30 40.32
N ASP A 924 -21.17 6.36 40.19
CA ASP A 924 -20.32 6.94 41.24
C ASP A 924 -20.53 8.47 41.24
N PRO A 925 -20.98 9.08 42.35
CA PRO A 925 -21.15 10.54 42.44
C PRO A 925 -19.91 11.35 42.05
N ALA A 926 -18.70 10.81 42.22
CA ALA A 926 -17.45 11.49 41.88
C ALA A 926 -17.10 11.43 40.38
N ALA A 927 -17.71 10.51 39.63
CA ALA A 927 -17.44 10.27 38.20
C ALA A 927 -18.70 10.33 37.33
N ALA A 928 -19.78 10.91 37.84
CA ALA A 928 -21.04 11.02 37.12
C ALA A 928 -20.88 11.84 35.84
N ALA A 929 -21.41 11.32 34.73
CA ALA A 929 -21.31 11.98 33.42
C ALA A 929 -22.15 13.27 33.35
N ALA A 930 -23.17 13.39 34.19
CA ALA A 930 -23.92 14.63 34.42
C ALA A 930 -24.61 14.62 35.79
N THR A 931 -24.92 15.81 36.32
CA THR A 931 -25.71 15.99 37.54
C THR A 931 -26.82 17.02 37.34
N ARG A 932 -27.94 16.86 38.05
CA ARG A 932 -29.06 17.83 38.08
C ARG A 932 -29.62 17.96 39.48
N GLU A 933 -29.97 19.17 39.87
CA GLU A 933 -30.62 19.43 41.15
C GLU A 933 -32.12 19.62 40.94
N TYR A 934 -32.94 18.87 41.67
CA TYR A 934 -34.40 18.98 41.62
C TYR A 934 -34.98 18.81 43.03
N ASN A 935 -35.82 19.75 43.47
CA ASN A 935 -36.37 19.82 44.83
C ASN A 935 -35.30 19.71 45.95
N GLY A 936 -34.13 20.33 45.76
CA GLY A 936 -33.05 20.36 46.75
C GLY A 936 -32.27 19.04 46.91
N THR A 937 -32.47 18.09 45.98
CA THR A 937 -31.69 16.84 45.92
C THR A 937 -30.91 16.81 44.61
N THR A 938 -29.61 16.49 44.69
CA THR A 938 -28.75 16.30 43.52
C THR A 938 -28.86 14.86 43.01
N TYR A 939 -29.24 14.71 41.74
CA TYR A 939 -29.31 13.45 41.02
C TYR A 939 -28.10 13.29 40.10
N TYR A 940 -27.58 12.07 40.01
CA TYR A 940 -26.39 11.71 39.25
C TYR A 940 -26.77 10.81 38.08
N PHE A 941 -26.27 11.12 36.88
CA PHE A 941 -26.67 10.45 35.65
C PHE A 941 -25.48 9.75 34.99
N CYS A 942 -25.76 8.59 34.38
CA CYS A 942 -24.75 7.78 33.71
C CYS A 942 -24.32 8.39 32.37
N ASN A 943 -25.15 9.25 31.77
CA ASN A 943 -24.83 10.02 30.57
C ASN A 943 -25.64 11.34 30.50
N PRO A 944 -25.22 12.31 29.67
CA PRO A 944 -25.94 13.57 29.47
C PRO A 944 -27.37 13.39 28.93
N GLY A 945 -27.64 12.32 28.18
CA GLY A 945 -28.97 12.03 27.64
C GLY A 945 -30.00 11.66 28.72
N CYS A 946 -29.59 10.94 29.77
CA CYS A 946 -30.44 10.64 30.93
C CYS A 946 -30.72 11.93 31.72
N ALA A 947 -29.71 12.80 31.89
CA ALA A 947 -29.91 14.11 32.50
C ALA A 947 -30.88 14.99 31.71
N ALA A 948 -30.77 15.02 30.37
CA ALA A 948 -31.66 15.79 29.50
C ALA A 948 -33.12 15.28 29.54
N LYS A 949 -33.32 13.95 29.53
CA LYS A 949 -34.66 13.35 29.69
C LYS A 949 -35.27 13.64 31.05
N PHE A 950 -34.45 13.56 32.11
CA PHE A 950 -34.88 13.91 33.46
C PHE A 950 -35.28 15.38 33.56
N GLU A 951 -34.52 16.29 32.96
CA GLU A 951 -34.80 17.74 32.96
C GLU A 951 -36.09 18.09 32.20
N GLN A 952 -36.42 17.35 31.14
CA GLN A 952 -37.65 17.53 30.37
C GLN A 952 -38.92 17.09 31.14
N ASN A 953 -38.85 16.07 32.00
CA ASN A 953 -39.98 15.61 32.80
C ASN A 953 -39.56 14.92 34.12
N PRO A 954 -39.08 15.67 35.14
CA PRO A 954 -38.52 15.08 36.36
C PRO A 954 -39.54 14.25 37.15
N THR A 955 -40.79 14.70 37.17
CA THR A 955 -41.89 14.04 37.89
C THR A 955 -42.21 12.64 37.36
N GLN A 956 -41.89 12.34 36.10
CA GLN A 956 -42.13 11.01 35.51
C GLN A 956 -41.16 9.95 36.05
N TYR A 957 -39.93 10.37 36.37
CA TYR A 957 -38.84 9.47 36.77
C TYR A 957 -38.64 9.40 38.30
N LEU A 958 -39.33 10.27 39.04
CA LEU A 958 -39.35 10.31 40.50
C LEU A 958 -40.67 9.77 41.11
N ALA A 959 -41.58 9.26 40.27
CA ALA A 959 -42.90 8.74 40.66
C ALA A 959 -42.85 7.33 41.26
#